data_AF-A0AAJ6BEA8-F1
#
_entry.id   AF-A0AAJ6BEA8-F1
#
_cell.length_a   1.000
_cell.length_b   1.000
_cell.length_c   1.000
_cell.angle_alpha   90.00
_cell.angle_beta   90.00
_cell.angle_gamma   90.00
#
_symmetry.space_group_name_H-M   'P 1'
#
loop_
_entity.id
_entity.type
_entity.pdbx_description
1 polymer ?
#
loop_
_entity_poly.entity_id
_entity_poly.type
_entity_poly.pdbx_seq_one_letter_code
_entity_poly.pdbx_strand_id
1 'polypeptide(L)'
;MKQCWQQQARLTRLCWLLLSLMPVTRLLAQPSEDQRIEDSVIGWYNKLTPADKPVKPLVFGTETFSLKEQENNNLLVQWMQQSYVPVGAIGKFDKHYYYNKKEAYPHSYGVFFRAYNVGFKWLDAQKKFRPIPEEWVPFTVSVNTVPATYPAYYLNTQDSYYFTMEPNGFMETLQSQRKMKKLDPRIHPNLYPYLTHISSYRGTVYLIPGNKLPIIPLTKGEYLQLSYDAMDRHLVSFKKELQQKYASDPRNIDDFYAAEVKRIAKYKAVIRQLQEKHQGDKDEPAVLRSRQPSIHDLDGLIDPFHIDKLEQELNHAYTIYRFDPAVYAQAKAGKPLWVTINFPIATSEDGRKGYELTRCMMEHFNYQYVYDYFFQPEKVKGQAYKPANEELLKATLARYGKREYWEGKATAEVKPVDAKPSAAGVLLQDDLSSNTPGERPAGWFFSAYGKPAVVREVSGYPGKWMQLGYNNVVTSTRLKMPLPENFTIRFELLTDDFSGPTGGAIRLKLQGKAPGTDPKRASASIDLLVVSGNNDNLVSTHNYRGLLQLGLRGYPANYSGNANPGDFSLAQAAFNNKKRKVQLTLQKKGGETILFIDGKEIVRSGAVKDPYGYDCKLCSIPQGVLFDKLEIKSATQDAETVGVYLGNVVITKE
;
A
#
# COMPACT_ATOMS: atom_id res chain seq x y z
N MET A 1 65.49 -44.55 3.02
CA MET A 1 64.44 -43.87 3.82
C MET A 1 64.32 -42.36 3.62
N LYS A 2 65.40 -41.58 3.45
CA LYS A 2 65.29 -40.11 3.23
C LYS A 2 64.67 -39.67 1.89
N GLN A 3 64.76 -40.48 0.82
CA GLN A 3 64.17 -40.15 -0.49
C GLN A 3 62.64 -40.32 -0.55
N CYS A 4 62.06 -41.20 0.28
CA CYS A 4 60.61 -41.43 0.30
C CYS A 4 59.84 -40.24 0.92
N TRP A 5 60.46 -39.55 1.88
CA TRP A 5 59.88 -38.37 2.53
C TRP A 5 59.87 -37.11 1.64
N GLN A 6 60.81 -36.98 0.70
CA GLN A 6 60.86 -35.83 -0.21
C GLN A 6 59.84 -35.92 -1.36
N GLN A 7 59.42 -37.12 -1.76
CA GLN A 7 58.35 -37.28 -2.77
C GLN A 7 56.95 -37.04 -2.19
N GLN A 8 56.70 -37.43 -0.94
CA GLN A 8 55.42 -37.19 -0.26
C GLN A 8 55.15 -35.69 -0.02
N ALA A 9 56.19 -34.89 0.24
CA ALA A 9 56.07 -33.44 0.42
C ALA A 9 55.82 -32.66 -0.89
N ARG A 10 56.20 -33.22 -2.05
CA ARG A 10 55.96 -32.60 -3.37
C ARG A 10 54.54 -32.87 -3.88
N LEU A 11 54.00 -34.06 -3.64
CA LEU A 11 52.60 -34.39 -3.97
C LEU A 11 51.59 -33.62 -3.10
N THR A 12 51.88 -33.40 -1.82
CA THR A 12 51.02 -32.57 -0.96
C THR A 12 51.04 -31.09 -1.36
N ARG A 13 52.18 -30.54 -1.77
CA ARG A 13 52.27 -29.15 -2.27
C ARG A 13 51.55 -28.96 -3.61
N LEU A 14 51.58 -29.96 -4.50
CA LEU A 14 50.85 -29.88 -5.78
C LEU A 14 49.33 -29.98 -5.60
N CYS A 15 48.85 -30.83 -4.67
CA CYS A 15 47.42 -30.89 -4.31
C CYS A 15 46.92 -29.60 -3.64
N TRP A 16 47.75 -28.95 -2.80
CA TRP A 16 47.39 -27.65 -2.20
C TRP A 16 47.32 -26.51 -3.23
N LEU A 17 48.20 -26.50 -4.23
CA LEU A 17 48.16 -25.51 -5.32
C LEU A 17 46.97 -25.73 -6.27
N LEU A 18 46.61 -26.98 -6.57
CA LEU A 18 45.43 -27.30 -7.40
C LEU A 18 44.09 -27.06 -6.70
N LEU A 19 44.00 -27.22 -5.37
CA LEU A 19 42.83 -26.82 -4.59
C LEU A 19 42.69 -25.29 -4.43
N SER A 20 43.78 -24.53 -4.52
CA SER A 20 43.76 -23.06 -4.46
C SER A 20 43.34 -22.37 -5.77
N LEU A 21 43.19 -23.13 -6.86
CA LEU A 21 42.77 -22.63 -8.18
C LEU A 21 41.31 -22.92 -8.53
N MET A 22 40.50 -23.44 -7.59
CA MET A 22 39.05 -23.41 -7.80
C MET A 22 38.60 -21.96 -7.76
N PRO A 23 38.10 -21.37 -8.87
CA PRO A 23 37.48 -20.06 -8.79
C PRO A 23 36.35 -20.19 -7.79
N VAL A 24 36.44 -19.47 -6.67
CA VAL A 24 35.34 -19.27 -5.75
C VAL A 24 34.29 -18.52 -6.54
N THR A 25 33.46 -19.26 -7.28
CA THR A 25 32.26 -18.71 -7.89
C THR A 25 31.46 -18.17 -6.72
N ARG A 26 31.47 -16.84 -6.57
CA ARG A 26 30.65 -16.14 -5.60
C ARG A 26 29.20 -16.46 -6.00
N LEU A 27 28.64 -17.53 -5.45
CA LEU A 27 27.20 -17.76 -5.44
C LEU A 27 26.62 -16.59 -4.63
N LEU A 28 26.15 -15.59 -5.37
CA LEU A 28 25.46 -14.42 -4.85
C LEU A 28 24.03 -14.86 -4.53
N ALA A 29 23.52 -14.48 -3.35
CA ALA A 29 22.17 -14.81 -2.92
C ALA A 29 21.16 -14.37 -3.99
N GLN A 30 20.24 -15.27 -4.34
CA GLN A 30 19.18 -14.96 -5.29
C GLN A 30 18.09 -14.15 -4.55
N PRO A 31 17.52 -13.10 -5.17
CA PRO A 31 16.41 -12.36 -4.61
C PRO A 31 15.22 -13.29 -4.31
N SER A 32 14.44 -12.95 -3.27
CA SER A 32 13.21 -13.69 -2.95
C SER A 32 12.22 -13.64 -4.12
N GLU A 33 11.31 -14.61 -4.17
CA GLU A 33 10.25 -14.63 -5.19
C GLU A 33 9.46 -13.31 -5.22
N ASP A 34 9.10 -12.77 -4.05
CA ASP A 34 8.36 -11.52 -3.94
C ASP A 34 9.18 -10.33 -4.44
N GLN A 35 10.48 -10.28 -4.14
CA GLN A 35 11.38 -9.23 -4.63
C GLN A 35 11.56 -9.30 -6.15
N ARG A 36 11.66 -10.51 -6.70
CA ARG A 36 11.72 -10.69 -8.16
C ARG A 36 10.44 -10.18 -8.82
N ILE A 37 9.29 -10.37 -8.17
CA ILE A 37 8.01 -9.88 -8.68
C ILE A 37 7.94 -8.36 -8.59
N GLU A 38 8.17 -7.77 -7.40
CA GLU A 38 8.00 -6.33 -7.15
C GLU A 38 8.73 -5.47 -8.17
N ASP A 39 9.85 -5.95 -8.68
CA ASP A 39 10.70 -5.17 -9.56
C ASP A 39 10.83 -5.76 -10.97
N SER A 40 9.93 -6.67 -11.31
CA SER A 40 9.70 -7.11 -12.68
C SER A 40 8.78 -6.16 -13.40
N VAL A 41 9.18 -5.80 -14.62
CA VAL A 41 8.27 -5.25 -15.62
C VAL A 41 7.47 -6.41 -16.22
N ILE A 42 6.19 -6.52 -15.85
CA ILE A 42 5.36 -7.67 -16.25
C ILE A 42 4.49 -7.29 -17.46
N GLY A 43 3.95 -6.08 -17.47
CA GLY A 43 3.09 -5.59 -18.54
C GLY A 43 1.62 -6.00 -18.41
N TRP A 44 0.95 -6.17 -19.55
CA TRP A 44 -0.50 -6.35 -19.63
C TRP A 44 -0.89 -7.80 -19.95
N TYR A 45 -1.86 -8.32 -19.19
CA TYR A 45 -2.45 -9.64 -19.36
C TYR A 45 -3.23 -9.74 -20.67
N ASN A 46 -4.08 -8.77 -20.95
CA ASN A 46 -4.83 -8.67 -22.20
C ASN A 46 -4.32 -7.51 -23.07
N LYS A 47 -4.47 -7.67 -24.39
CA LYS A 47 -4.10 -6.70 -25.42
C LYS A 47 -5.23 -6.58 -26.41
N LEU A 48 -5.33 -5.43 -27.07
CA LEU A 48 -6.20 -5.30 -28.22
C LEU A 48 -5.71 -6.20 -29.35
N THR A 49 -6.67 -6.83 -30.03
CA THR A 49 -6.47 -7.70 -31.19
C THR A 49 -7.16 -7.11 -32.41
N PRO A 50 -6.88 -7.58 -33.64
CA PRO A 50 -7.66 -7.17 -34.81
C PRO A 50 -9.17 -7.43 -34.66
N ALA A 51 -9.57 -8.43 -33.87
CA ALA A 51 -10.97 -8.74 -33.58
C ALA A 51 -11.66 -7.68 -32.69
N ASP A 52 -10.90 -6.82 -32.01
CA ASP A 52 -11.43 -5.71 -31.22
C ASP A 52 -11.86 -4.51 -32.08
N LYS A 53 -11.64 -4.55 -33.40
CA LYS A 53 -12.07 -3.50 -34.32
C LYS A 53 -13.61 -3.54 -34.44
N PRO A 54 -14.33 -2.46 -34.07
CA PRO A 54 -15.78 -2.43 -34.17
C PRO A 54 -16.24 -2.56 -35.62
N VAL A 55 -17.18 -3.46 -35.89
CA VAL A 55 -17.79 -3.66 -37.21
C VAL A 55 -19.28 -3.31 -37.26
N LYS A 56 -19.92 -3.18 -36.10
CA LYS A 56 -21.30 -2.71 -35.94
C LYS A 56 -21.48 -1.93 -34.64
N PRO A 57 -22.50 -1.05 -34.54
CA PRO A 57 -22.89 -0.44 -33.28
C PRO A 57 -23.15 -1.51 -32.20
N LEU A 58 -22.78 -1.19 -30.96
CA LEU A 58 -22.99 -2.05 -29.81
C LEU A 58 -24.28 -1.63 -29.11
N VAL A 59 -25.21 -2.57 -28.95
CA VAL A 59 -26.42 -2.35 -28.14
C VAL A 59 -26.15 -2.92 -26.75
N PHE A 60 -26.28 -2.07 -25.73
CA PHE A 60 -26.10 -2.46 -24.34
C PHE A 60 -27.26 -1.91 -23.51
N GLY A 61 -28.17 -2.79 -23.09
CA GLY A 61 -29.44 -2.38 -22.49
C GLY A 61 -30.36 -1.70 -23.53
N THR A 62 -30.82 -0.49 -23.23
CA THR A 62 -31.61 0.34 -24.16
C THR A 62 -30.78 1.42 -24.86
N GLU A 63 -29.48 1.47 -24.60
CA GLU A 63 -28.55 2.43 -25.22
C GLU A 63 -27.82 1.77 -26.41
N THR A 64 -27.53 2.57 -27.43
CA THR A 64 -26.76 2.15 -28.60
C THR A 64 -25.49 2.98 -28.67
N PHE A 65 -24.34 2.30 -28.71
CA PHE A 65 -23.02 2.90 -28.82
C PHE A 65 -22.51 2.76 -30.25
N SER A 66 -22.18 3.89 -30.85
CA SER A 66 -21.66 4.00 -32.21
C SER A 66 -20.33 3.28 -32.39
N LEU A 67 -19.93 3.07 -33.66
CA LEU A 67 -18.59 2.57 -33.98
C LEU A 67 -17.51 3.49 -33.43
N LYS A 68 -17.70 4.81 -33.54
CA LYS A 68 -16.72 5.81 -33.11
C LYS A 68 -16.47 5.77 -31.61
N GLU A 69 -17.49 5.56 -30.80
CA GLU A 69 -17.34 5.46 -29.33
C GLU A 69 -16.59 4.19 -28.93
N GLN A 70 -16.87 3.07 -29.61
CA GLN A 70 -16.11 1.83 -29.42
C GLN A 70 -14.65 1.98 -29.87
N GLU A 71 -14.40 2.69 -30.97
CA GLU A 71 -13.05 3.03 -31.43
C GLU A 71 -12.32 3.94 -30.44
N ASN A 72 -13.02 4.92 -29.85
CA ASN A 72 -12.46 5.77 -28.80
C ASN A 72 -12.03 4.91 -27.60
N ASN A 73 -12.83 3.94 -27.16
CA ASN A 73 -12.42 2.99 -26.12
C ASN A 73 -11.14 2.22 -26.49
N ASN A 74 -10.97 1.79 -27.74
CA ASN A 74 -9.73 1.18 -28.20
C ASN A 74 -8.55 2.16 -28.10
N LEU A 75 -8.73 3.41 -28.49
CA LEU A 75 -7.69 4.45 -28.38
C LEU A 75 -7.30 4.70 -26.92
N LEU A 76 -8.28 4.78 -26.00
CA LEU A 76 -8.01 4.93 -24.56
C LEU A 76 -7.14 3.79 -24.02
N VAL A 77 -7.41 2.54 -24.44
CA VAL A 77 -6.54 1.39 -24.10
C VAL A 77 -5.14 1.58 -24.69
N GLN A 78 -5.02 1.92 -25.97
CA GLN A 78 -3.73 2.07 -26.64
C GLN A 78 -2.87 3.16 -25.98
N TRP A 79 -3.45 4.32 -25.68
CA TRP A 79 -2.76 5.42 -25.01
C TRP A 79 -2.30 5.01 -23.62
N MET A 80 -3.16 4.34 -22.86
CA MET A 80 -2.80 3.85 -21.54
C MET A 80 -1.68 2.80 -21.58
N GLN A 81 -1.74 1.84 -22.51
CA GLN A 81 -0.69 0.82 -22.65
C GLN A 81 0.66 1.41 -23.11
N GLN A 82 0.65 2.55 -23.79
CA GLN A 82 1.86 3.28 -24.17
C GLN A 82 2.45 4.10 -23.01
N SER A 83 1.60 4.65 -22.13
CA SER A 83 2.05 5.43 -20.96
C SER A 83 2.38 4.59 -19.74
N TYR A 84 1.71 3.45 -19.56
CA TYR A 84 1.82 2.60 -18.39
C TYR A 84 2.25 1.18 -18.77
N VAL A 85 3.42 0.77 -18.26
CA VAL A 85 3.84 -0.63 -18.25
C VAL A 85 3.85 -1.11 -16.80
N PRO A 86 2.91 -1.99 -16.39
CA PRO A 86 2.83 -2.50 -15.02
C PRO A 86 4.15 -3.10 -14.51
N VAL A 87 4.58 -2.62 -13.33
CA VAL A 87 5.77 -3.07 -12.58
C VAL A 87 5.30 -3.64 -11.24
N GLY A 88 5.80 -4.82 -10.85
CA GLY A 88 5.35 -5.49 -9.63
C GLY A 88 3.93 -6.04 -9.70
N ALA A 89 3.28 -5.94 -10.86
CA ALA A 89 1.87 -6.23 -11.07
C ALA A 89 1.60 -6.53 -12.54
N ILE A 90 0.47 -7.19 -12.82
CA ILE A 90 -0.01 -7.41 -14.19
C ILE A 90 -1.23 -6.54 -14.47
N GLY A 91 -1.22 -5.82 -15.58
CA GLY A 91 -2.32 -4.95 -16.00
C GLY A 91 -3.43 -5.73 -16.70
N LYS A 92 -4.68 -5.36 -16.47
CA LYS A 92 -5.84 -5.82 -17.23
C LYS A 92 -6.77 -4.65 -17.51
N PHE A 93 -7.43 -4.64 -18.66
CA PHE A 93 -8.48 -3.67 -18.98
C PHE A 93 -9.79 -4.33 -19.36
N ASP A 94 -10.89 -3.63 -19.13
CA ASP A 94 -12.24 -3.99 -19.58
C ASP A 94 -12.92 -2.73 -20.12
N LYS A 95 -13.53 -2.84 -21.30
CA LYS A 95 -14.27 -1.74 -21.92
C LYS A 95 -15.63 -1.63 -21.22
N HIS A 96 -15.95 -0.44 -20.73
CA HIS A 96 -17.18 -0.15 -20.03
C HIS A 96 -18.09 0.70 -20.91
N TYR A 97 -19.35 0.31 -20.96
CA TYR A 97 -20.44 1.02 -21.62
C TYR A 97 -21.47 1.27 -20.54
N TYR A 98 -21.58 2.51 -20.08
CA TYR A 98 -22.36 2.82 -18.90
C TYR A 98 -23.84 2.88 -19.29
N TYR A 99 -24.61 1.98 -18.69
CA TYR A 99 -26.05 1.92 -18.82
C TYR A 99 -26.66 1.73 -17.45
N ASN A 100 -27.56 2.63 -17.05
CA ASN A 100 -28.43 2.39 -15.92
C ASN A 100 -29.89 2.63 -16.33
N LYS A 101 -30.66 1.56 -16.47
CA LYS A 101 -32.09 1.62 -16.86
C LYS A 101 -32.93 2.50 -15.91
N LYS A 102 -32.49 2.62 -14.65
CA LYS A 102 -33.27 3.25 -13.58
C LYS A 102 -32.90 4.72 -13.36
N GLU A 103 -31.88 5.24 -14.04
CA GLU A 103 -31.34 6.56 -13.77
C GLU A 103 -30.99 7.29 -15.05
N ALA A 104 -31.34 8.56 -15.12
CA ALA A 104 -30.98 9.45 -16.22
C ALA A 104 -29.49 9.85 -16.16
N TYR A 105 -28.54 8.92 -16.12
CA TYR A 105 -27.12 9.27 -16.19
C TYR A 105 -26.73 9.64 -17.64
N PRO A 106 -25.88 10.66 -17.88
CA PRO A 106 -25.42 10.99 -19.22
C PRO A 106 -24.82 9.81 -19.97
N HIS A 107 -25.10 9.73 -21.27
CA HIS A 107 -24.53 8.70 -22.15
C HIS A 107 -23.00 8.73 -22.05
N SER A 108 -22.42 7.62 -21.59
CA SER A 108 -21.02 7.55 -21.20
C SER A 108 -20.41 6.18 -21.49
N TYR A 109 -19.11 6.17 -21.72
CA TYR A 109 -18.33 4.98 -22.02
C TYR A 109 -16.90 5.19 -21.54
N GLY A 110 -16.13 4.11 -21.41
CA GLY A 110 -14.74 4.22 -21.00
C GLY A 110 -14.05 2.90 -20.88
N VAL A 111 -12.92 2.92 -20.19
CA VAL A 111 -12.10 1.74 -19.94
C VAL A 111 -11.77 1.68 -18.45
N PHE A 112 -12.11 0.54 -17.86
CA PHE A 112 -11.76 0.19 -16.51
C PHE A 112 -10.47 -0.64 -16.52
N PHE A 113 -9.44 -0.11 -15.88
CA PHE A 113 -8.13 -0.74 -15.79
C PHE A 113 -7.88 -1.23 -14.38
N ARG A 114 -7.10 -2.30 -14.28
CA ARG A 114 -6.73 -2.95 -13.01
C ARG A 114 -5.27 -3.38 -13.05
N ALA A 115 -4.51 -2.98 -12.04
CA ALA A 115 -3.19 -3.55 -11.78
C ALA A 115 -3.32 -4.63 -10.70
N TYR A 116 -3.11 -5.89 -11.07
CA TYR A 116 -3.27 -7.06 -10.20
C TYR A 116 -1.94 -7.48 -9.58
N ASN A 117 -1.98 -7.95 -8.33
CA ASN A 117 -0.88 -8.73 -7.76
C ASN A 117 -0.67 -10.02 -8.57
N VAL A 118 0.55 -10.53 -8.51
CA VAL A 118 0.96 -11.79 -9.13
C VAL A 118 1.78 -12.62 -8.15
N GLY A 119 1.92 -13.91 -8.44
CA GLY A 119 2.72 -14.82 -7.63
C GLY A 119 3.17 -16.04 -8.43
N PHE A 120 4.29 -16.66 -8.06
CA PHE A 120 4.78 -17.88 -8.73
C PHE A 120 3.83 -19.09 -8.58
N LYS A 121 2.91 -19.02 -7.62
CA LYS A 121 1.79 -19.98 -7.48
C LYS A 121 0.66 -19.73 -8.49
N TRP A 122 0.63 -18.57 -9.11
CA TRP A 122 -0.43 -18.08 -10.00
C TRP A 122 0.09 -17.91 -11.44
N LEU A 123 0.72 -18.96 -11.96
CA LEU A 123 1.22 -18.99 -13.34
C LEU A 123 0.24 -19.73 -14.24
N ASP A 124 0.06 -19.28 -15.48
CA ASP A 124 -0.69 -20.02 -16.52
C ASP A 124 0.05 -21.26 -17.01
N ALA A 125 -0.57 -22.01 -17.93
CA ALA A 125 0.02 -23.20 -18.52
C ALA A 125 1.34 -22.89 -19.25
N GLN A 126 1.53 -21.65 -19.71
CA GLN A 126 2.72 -21.13 -20.38
C GLN A 126 3.73 -20.52 -19.39
N LYS A 127 3.54 -20.71 -18.08
CA LYS A 127 4.38 -20.18 -17.00
C LYS A 127 4.44 -18.64 -16.94
N LYS A 128 3.44 -17.94 -17.48
CA LYS A 128 3.28 -16.49 -17.33
C LYS A 128 2.41 -16.17 -16.13
N PHE A 129 2.63 -15.02 -15.51
CA PHE A 129 1.79 -14.58 -14.40
C PHE A 129 0.33 -14.40 -14.81
N ARG A 130 -0.58 -14.84 -13.94
CA ARG A 130 -2.01 -14.57 -14.01
C ARG A 130 -2.42 -13.58 -12.93
N PRO A 131 -3.46 -12.77 -13.17
CA PRO A 131 -4.08 -11.95 -12.13
C PRO A 131 -4.47 -12.80 -10.92
N ILE A 132 -4.02 -12.42 -9.71
CA ILE A 132 -4.56 -12.98 -8.46
C ILE A 132 -5.96 -12.37 -8.25
N PRO A 133 -7.03 -13.18 -8.13
CA PRO A 133 -8.38 -12.65 -7.91
C PRO A 133 -8.42 -11.69 -6.72
N GLU A 134 -9.24 -10.64 -6.83
CA GLU A 134 -9.51 -9.64 -5.77
C GLU A 134 -8.33 -8.78 -5.31
N GLU A 135 -7.09 -9.08 -5.69
CA GLU A 135 -5.90 -8.31 -5.32
C GLU A 135 -5.50 -7.27 -6.39
N TRP A 136 -6.41 -6.35 -6.71
CA TRP A 136 -6.20 -5.34 -7.75
C TRP A 136 -6.32 -3.90 -7.25
N VAL A 137 -5.66 -3.01 -7.99
CA VAL A 137 -5.76 -1.55 -7.82
C VAL A 137 -6.46 -0.97 -9.07
N PRO A 138 -7.64 -0.33 -8.91
CA PRO A 138 -8.41 0.18 -10.04
C PRO A 138 -7.98 1.57 -10.48
N PHE A 139 -8.09 1.83 -11.78
CA PHE A 139 -8.03 3.15 -12.37
C PHE A 139 -8.85 3.18 -13.67
N THR A 140 -9.26 4.35 -14.11
CA THR A 140 -10.22 4.49 -15.21
C THR A 140 -9.87 5.67 -16.11
N VAL A 141 -10.14 5.49 -17.39
CA VAL A 141 -10.25 6.60 -18.35
C VAL A 141 -11.60 6.49 -19.03
N SER A 142 -12.45 7.51 -18.90
CA SER A 142 -13.83 7.46 -19.34
C SER A 142 -14.32 8.79 -19.86
N VAL A 143 -15.32 8.74 -20.73
CA VAL A 143 -15.95 9.89 -21.38
C VAL A 143 -17.29 10.15 -20.70
N ASN A 144 -17.59 11.42 -20.44
CA ASN A 144 -18.85 11.88 -19.86
C ASN A 144 -19.19 11.29 -18.47
N THR A 145 -18.18 10.92 -17.68
CA THR A 145 -18.38 10.38 -16.31
C THR A 145 -17.84 11.32 -15.24
N VAL A 146 -18.48 11.38 -14.07
CA VAL A 146 -18.00 12.09 -12.88
C VAL A 146 -17.88 11.09 -11.72
N PRO A 147 -16.66 10.64 -11.36
CA PRO A 147 -16.42 9.71 -10.26
C PRO A 147 -16.62 10.37 -8.89
N ALA A 148 -16.58 9.56 -7.82
CA ALA A 148 -16.80 10.02 -6.45
C ALA A 148 -18.15 10.74 -6.27
N THR A 149 -19.14 10.32 -7.05
CA THR A 149 -20.53 10.78 -6.98
C THR A 149 -21.41 9.69 -6.38
N TYR A 150 -22.45 10.11 -5.66
CA TYR A 150 -23.38 9.22 -4.98
C TYR A 150 -24.80 9.61 -5.39
N PRO A 151 -25.55 8.71 -6.05
CA PRO A 151 -26.91 9.02 -6.48
C PRO A 151 -27.81 9.35 -5.29
N ALA A 152 -28.60 10.41 -5.42
CA ALA A 152 -29.74 10.69 -4.55
C ALA A 152 -30.95 9.91 -5.09
N TYR A 153 -30.92 8.57 -4.95
CA TYR A 153 -31.83 7.66 -5.66
C TYR A 153 -33.31 8.03 -5.58
N TYR A 154 -33.78 8.53 -4.44
CA TYR A 154 -35.19 8.90 -4.25
C TYR A 154 -35.59 10.17 -5.03
N LEU A 155 -34.64 11.04 -5.36
CA LEU A 155 -34.86 12.22 -6.20
C LEU A 155 -34.80 11.90 -7.69
N ASN A 156 -34.02 10.88 -8.08
CA ASN A 156 -33.80 10.51 -9.47
C ASN A 156 -35.09 10.14 -10.20
N THR A 157 -35.18 10.57 -11.46
CA THR A 157 -36.28 10.24 -12.37
C THR A 157 -35.72 9.66 -13.67
N GLN A 158 -36.61 9.32 -14.62
CA GLN A 158 -36.19 8.87 -15.96
C GLN A 158 -35.48 9.96 -16.77
N ASP A 159 -35.66 11.22 -16.40
CA ASP A 159 -35.17 12.39 -17.14
C ASP A 159 -34.19 13.25 -16.33
N SER A 160 -34.00 12.98 -15.04
CA SER A 160 -33.14 13.78 -14.17
C SER A 160 -32.36 12.92 -13.20
N TYR A 161 -31.05 13.17 -13.16
CA TYR A 161 -30.12 12.52 -12.25
C TYR A 161 -29.54 13.56 -11.28
N TYR A 162 -29.80 13.32 -10.00
CA TYR A 162 -29.34 14.08 -8.86
C TYR A 162 -28.35 13.26 -8.06
N PHE A 163 -27.26 13.88 -7.65
CA PHE A 163 -26.19 13.20 -6.96
C PHE A 163 -25.42 14.16 -6.07
N THR A 164 -24.90 13.66 -4.97
CA THR A 164 -23.86 14.33 -4.21
C THR A 164 -22.50 13.99 -4.80
N MET A 165 -21.53 14.88 -4.61
CA MET A 165 -20.13 14.64 -4.97
C MET A 165 -19.25 14.82 -3.73
N GLU A 166 -18.28 13.94 -3.53
CA GLU A 166 -17.26 14.16 -2.50
C GLU A 166 -16.58 15.51 -2.73
N PRO A 167 -16.39 16.33 -1.69
CA PRO A 167 -15.68 17.59 -1.84
C PRO A 167 -14.18 17.35 -2.04
N ASN A 168 -13.51 18.32 -2.66
CA ASN A 168 -12.07 18.23 -2.86
C ASN A 168 -11.35 18.22 -1.50
N GLY A 169 -10.44 17.29 -1.30
CA GLY A 169 -9.77 17.03 -0.02
C GLY A 169 -10.54 16.13 0.94
N PHE A 170 -11.69 15.57 0.53
CA PHE A 170 -12.47 14.62 1.33
C PHE A 170 -11.63 13.41 1.76
N MET A 171 -11.77 13.02 3.03
CA MET A 171 -11.13 11.84 3.61
C MET A 171 -12.07 11.15 4.58
N GLU A 172 -12.05 9.81 4.60
CA GLU A 172 -12.92 9.03 5.49
C GLU A 172 -12.52 9.15 6.97
N THR A 173 -11.24 9.39 7.26
CA THR A 173 -10.72 9.44 8.64
C THR A 173 -9.71 10.57 8.85
N LEU A 174 -9.53 11.01 10.11
CA LEU A 174 -8.50 11.99 10.49
C LEU A 174 -7.09 11.45 10.23
N GLN A 175 -6.85 10.14 10.43
CA GLN A 175 -5.59 9.51 10.09
C GLN A 175 -5.32 9.62 8.59
N SER A 176 -6.35 9.40 7.78
CA SER A 176 -6.24 9.50 6.33
C SER A 176 -5.92 10.91 5.87
N GLN A 177 -6.59 11.89 6.46
CA GLN A 177 -6.32 13.30 6.22
C GLN A 177 -4.89 13.70 6.60
N ARG A 178 -4.38 13.22 7.74
CA ARG A 178 -2.98 13.46 8.16
C ARG A 178 -1.98 12.82 7.20
N LYS A 179 -2.25 11.60 6.71
CA LYS A 179 -1.41 10.95 5.70
C LYS A 179 -1.40 11.77 4.42
N MET A 180 -2.57 12.16 3.91
CA MET A 180 -2.70 12.95 2.68
C MET A 180 -2.09 14.35 2.77
N LYS A 181 -2.08 15.00 3.93
CA LYS A 181 -1.34 16.28 4.11
C LYS A 181 0.18 16.11 3.94
N LYS A 182 0.73 14.91 4.15
CA LYS A 182 2.15 14.58 3.95
C LYS A 182 2.45 14.11 2.53
N LEU A 183 1.43 13.68 1.80
CA LEU A 183 1.50 13.41 0.37
C LEU A 183 1.40 14.75 -0.33
N ASP A 184 2.28 15.06 -1.30
CA ASP A 184 2.21 16.35 -1.96
C ASP A 184 0.85 16.49 -2.67
N PRO A 185 -0.09 17.33 -2.16
CA PRO A 185 -1.37 17.51 -2.81
C PRO A 185 -1.25 18.44 -4.03
N ARG A 186 -0.05 19.00 -4.28
CA ARG A 186 0.26 19.84 -5.45
C ARG A 186 0.55 18.91 -6.61
N ILE A 187 -0.49 18.70 -7.39
CA ILE A 187 -0.54 17.75 -8.49
C ILE A 187 0.52 18.12 -9.53
N HIS A 188 1.33 17.16 -9.99
CA HIS A 188 2.48 17.36 -10.89
C HIS A 188 2.23 18.35 -12.08
N PRO A 189 3.24 19.11 -12.59
CA PRO A 189 3.05 20.12 -13.64
C PRO A 189 2.31 19.68 -14.91
N ASN A 190 2.38 18.39 -15.25
CA ASN A 190 1.63 17.78 -16.35
C ASN A 190 0.09 17.85 -16.15
N LEU A 191 -0.39 18.12 -14.94
CA LEU A 191 -1.80 18.16 -14.57
C LEU A 191 -2.30 19.57 -14.23
N TYR A 192 -1.41 20.53 -13.93
CA TYR A 192 -1.77 21.93 -13.61
C TYR A 192 -2.73 22.60 -14.60
N PRO A 193 -2.67 22.34 -15.93
CA PRO A 193 -3.58 22.96 -16.87
C PRO A 193 -5.04 22.49 -16.76
N TYR A 194 -5.32 21.42 -16.03
CA TYR A 194 -6.61 20.74 -16.04
C TYR A 194 -7.34 20.85 -14.71
N LEU A 195 -8.67 20.78 -14.77
CA LEU A 195 -9.47 20.63 -13.56
C LEU A 195 -9.12 19.32 -12.88
N THR A 196 -8.71 19.41 -11.63
CA THR A 196 -8.27 18.28 -10.83
C THR A 196 -8.99 18.22 -9.49
N HIS A 197 -9.33 17.00 -9.08
CA HIS A 197 -10.09 16.75 -7.86
C HIS A 197 -9.47 15.58 -7.11
N ILE A 198 -9.15 15.79 -5.84
CA ILE A 198 -8.56 14.79 -4.96
C ILE A 198 -9.56 14.44 -3.88
N SER A 199 -9.97 13.18 -3.81
CA SER A 199 -10.85 12.69 -2.74
C SER A 199 -10.53 11.22 -2.44
N SER A 200 -10.59 10.82 -1.17
CA SER A 200 -10.45 9.41 -0.77
C SER A 200 -9.18 8.72 -1.32
N TYR A 201 -8.01 9.39 -1.26
CA TYR A 201 -6.75 8.91 -1.89
C TYR A 201 -6.82 8.70 -3.40
N ARG A 202 -7.75 9.33 -4.12
CA ARG A 202 -7.84 9.24 -5.57
C ARG A 202 -7.61 10.61 -6.19
N GLY A 203 -6.84 10.64 -7.26
CA GLY A 203 -6.71 11.78 -8.15
C GLY A 203 -7.66 11.62 -9.32
N THR A 204 -8.43 12.66 -9.60
CA THR A 204 -9.30 12.75 -10.77
C THR A 204 -8.89 13.96 -11.61
N VAL A 205 -8.61 13.74 -12.89
CA VAL A 205 -8.31 14.78 -13.87
C VAL A 205 -9.45 14.84 -14.86
N TYR A 206 -9.99 16.03 -15.09
CA TYR A 206 -11.03 16.29 -16.08
C TYR A 206 -10.43 17.08 -17.24
N LEU A 207 -10.46 16.47 -18.42
CA LEU A 207 -10.15 17.14 -19.69
C LEU A 207 -11.47 17.67 -20.23
N ILE A 208 -11.69 18.97 -20.05
CA ILE A 208 -12.92 19.64 -20.44
C ILE A 208 -12.63 21.08 -20.89
N PRO A 209 -13.21 21.55 -22.00
CA PRO A 209 -13.08 22.94 -22.41
C PRO A 209 -13.51 23.90 -21.29
N GLY A 210 -12.64 24.87 -20.97
CA GLY A 210 -12.91 25.86 -19.92
C GLY A 210 -12.78 25.35 -18.48
N ASN A 211 -12.30 24.12 -18.25
CA ASN A 211 -12.03 23.55 -16.91
C ASN A 211 -13.23 23.63 -15.93
N LYS A 212 -14.46 23.53 -16.45
CA LYS A 212 -15.70 23.56 -15.65
C LYS A 212 -16.62 22.41 -16.04
N LEU A 213 -16.89 21.51 -15.09
CA LEU A 213 -17.87 20.43 -15.28
C LEU A 213 -19.28 20.99 -15.50
N PRO A 214 -20.10 20.37 -16.37
CA PRO A 214 -21.46 20.82 -16.65
C PRO A 214 -22.44 20.28 -15.58
N ILE A 215 -22.12 20.57 -14.33
CA ILE A 215 -22.92 20.22 -13.16
C ILE A 215 -23.40 21.50 -12.47
N ILE A 216 -24.65 21.49 -12.02
CA ILE A 216 -25.33 22.63 -11.44
C ILE A 216 -25.69 22.26 -10.00
N PRO A 217 -25.21 22.99 -8.98
CA PRO A 217 -25.61 22.75 -7.60
C PRO A 217 -27.11 23.06 -7.46
N LEU A 218 -27.85 22.24 -6.73
CA LEU A 218 -29.20 22.62 -6.33
C LEU A 218 -29.14 23.65 -5.21
N THR A 219 -30.14 24.51 -5.15
CA THR A 219 -30.36 25.34 -3.95
C THR A 219 -31.06 24.55 -2.85
N LYS A 220 -31.01 25.04 -1.60
CA LYS A 220 -31.77 24.47 -0.47
C LYS A 220 -33.27 24.39 -0.81
N GLY A 221 -33.82 25.45 -1.42
CA GLY A 221 -35.21 25.51 -1.86
C GLY A 221 -35.55 24.45 -2.92
N GLU A 222 -34.70 24.31 -3.95
CA GLU A 222 -34.87 23.27 -4.98
C GLU A 222 -34.81 21.87 -4.38
N TYR A 223 -33.84 21.57 -3.52
CA TYR A 223 -33.71 20.28 -2.86
C TYR A 223 -34.94 19.91 -2.04
N LEU A 224 -35.43 20.82 -1.20
CA LEU A 224 -36.59 20.58 -0.36
C LEU A 224 -37.86 20.38 -1.19
N GLN A 225 -38.04 21.17 -2.27
CA GLN A 225 -39.19 21.00 -3.16
C GLN A 225 -39.15 19.64 -3.89
N LEU A 226 -38.00 19.28 -4.47
CA LEU A 226 -37.82 17.98 -5.13
C LEU A 226 -38.03 16.81 -4.18
N SER A 227 -37.59 16.96 -2.92
CA SER A 227 -37.79 15.97 -1.87
C SER A 227 -39.27 15.82 -1.53
N TYR A 228 -40.02 16.92 -1.44
CA TYR A 228 -41.47 16.89 -1.22
C TYR A 228 -42.19 16.14 -2.35
N ASP A 229 -41.82 16.41 -3.60
CA ASP A 229 -42.43 15.77 -4.78
C ASP A 229 -42.02 14.29 -4.91
N ALA A 230 -40.82 13.92 -4.45
CA ALA A 230 -40.33 12.54 -4.45
C ALA A 230 -41.15 11.62 -3.54
N MET A 231 -41.73 12.16 -2.46
CA MET A 231 -42.56 11.41 -1.53
C MET A 231 -43.78 10.76 -2.19
N ASP A 232 -44.41 11.45 -3.15
CA ASP A 232 -45.56 10.90 -3.88
C ASP A 232 -45.13 9.79 -4.84
N ARG A 233 -43.99 9.96 -5.51
CA ARG A 233 -43.42 8.92 -6.38
C ARG A 233 -43.05 7.67 -5.58
N HIS A 234 -42.49 7.85 -4.38
CA HIS A 234 -42.15 6.76 -3.47
C HIS A 234 -43.38 5.95 -3.10
N LEU A 235 -44.49 6.58 -2.71
CA LEU A 235 -45.73 5.86 -2.39
C LEU A 235 -46.25 5.04 -3.57
N VAL A 236 -46.18 5.56 -4.80
CA VAL A 236 -46.56 4.82 -6.01
C VAL A 236 -45.66 3.60 -6.21
N SER A 237 -44.34 3.75 -6.09
CA SER A 237 -43.39 2.63 -6.22
C SER A 237 -43.60 1.59 -5.14
N PHE A 238 -43.73 2.03 -3.88
CA PHE A 238 -43.93 1.16 -2.73
C PHE A 238 -45.21 0.33 -2.84
N LYS A 239 -46.32 0.93 -3.28
CA LYS A 239 -47.57 0.20 -3.53
C LYS A 239 -47.38 -0.90 -4.57
N LYS A 240 -46.68 -0.60 -5.67
CA LYS A 240 -46.39 -1.58 -6.72
C LYS A 240 -45.50 -2.71 -6.22
N GLU A 241 -44.49 -2.40 -5.41
CA GLU A 241 -43.62 -3.41 -4.78
C GLU A 241 -44.39 -4.31 -3.81
N LEU A 242 -45.29 -3.74 -3.00
CA LEU A 242 -46.17 -4.52 -2.12
C LEU A 242 -47.09 -5.45 -2.93
N GLN A 243 -47.69 -4.96 -4.01
CA GLN A 243 -48.53 -5.78 -4.90
C GLN A 243 -47.77 -6.94 -5.53
N GLN A 244 -46.50 -6.73 -5.91
CA GLN A 244 -45.65 -7.78 -6.45
C GLN A 244 -45.24 -8.79 -5.37
N LYS A 245 -44.87 -8.31 -4.18
CA LYS A 245 -44.36 -9.14 -3.08
C LYS A 245 -45.46 -9.97 -2.41
N TYR A 246 -46.65 -9.41 -2.25
CA TYR A 246 -47.79 -10.02 -1.56
C TYR A 246 -48.92 -10.39 -2.54
N ALA A 247 -48.58 -10.72 -3.79
CA ALA A 247 -49.56 -11.08 -4.82
C ALA A 247 -50.51 -12.22 -4.40
N SER A 248 -50.09 -13.08 -3.47
CA SER A 248 -50.87 -14.20 -2.92
C SER A 248 -51.58 -13.93 -1.59
N ASP A 249 -51.34 -12.79 -0.92
CA ASP A 249 -52.02 -12.42 0.34
C ASP A 249 -52.28 -10.90 0.40
N PRO A 250 -53.41 -10.44 -0.18
CA PRO A 250 -53.70 -9.02 -0.33
C PRO A 250 -53.91 -8.27 0.99
N ARG A 251 -54.26 -8.96 2.08
CA ARG A 251 -54.63 -8.34 3.37
C ARG A 251 -53.48 -7.55 4.00
N ASN A 252 -52.24 -7.95 3.74
CA ASN A 252 -51.06 -7.26 4.26
C ASN A 252 -50.70 -6.00 3.45
N ILE A 253 -51.20 -5.85 2.22
CA ILE A 253 -50.83 -4.73 1.34
C ILE A 253 -51.37 -3.42 1.90
N ASP A 254 -52.64 -3.38 2.29
CA ASP A 254 -53.29 -2.15 2.74
C ASP A 254 -52.72 -1.65 4.08
N ASP A 255 -52.43 -2.56 5.02
CA ASP A 255 -51.84 -2.21 6.32
C ASP A 255 -50.42 -1.64 6.16
N PHE A 256 -49.55 -2.31 5.38
CA PHE A 256 -48.21 -1.81 5.11
C PHE A 256 -48.24 -0.48 4.36
N TYR A 257 -49.14 -0.34 3.38
CA TYR A 257 -49.29 0.89 2.63
C TYR A 257 -49.81 2.04 3.50
N ALA A 258 -50.79 1.80 4.36
CA ALA A 258 -51.31 2.81 5.28
C ALA A 258 -50.25 3.29 6.29
N ALA A 259 -49.45 2.36 6.82
CA ALA A 259 -48.31 2.71 7.68
C ALA A 259 -47.29 3.59 6.96
N GLU A 260 -47.01 3.28 5.69
CA GLU A 260 -46.10 4.08 4.86
C GLU A 260 -46.65 5.46 4.54
N VAL A 261 -47.94 5.58 4.20
CA VAL A 261 -48.61 6.87 3.98
C VAL A 261 -48.49 7.76 5.22
N LYS A 262 -48.70 7.20 6.42
CA LYS A 262 -48.52 7.94 7.68
C LYS A 262 -47.09 8.42 7.88
N ARG A 263 -46.10 7.57 7.56
CA ARG A 263 -44.67 7.93 7.64
C ARG A 263 -44.33 9.04 6.65
N ILE A 264 -44.80 8.94 5.41
CA ILE A 264 -44.56 9.93 4.36
C ILE A 264 -45.25 11.27 4.68
N ALA A 265 -46.44 11.26 5.28
CA ALA A 265 -47.08 12.48 5.76
C ALA A 265 -46.24 13.21 6.81
N LYS A 266 -45.57 12.47 7.72
CA LYS A 266 -44.60 13.04 8.67
C LYS A 266 -43.42 13.69 7.93
N TYR A 267 -42.82 13.01 6.96
CA TYR A 267 -41.70 13.55 6.18
C TYR A 267 -42.09 14.83 5.43
N LYS A 268 -43.28 14.85 4.80
CA LYS A 268 -43.81 16.06 4.14
C LYS A 268 -43.99 17.23 5.12
N ALA A 269 -44.45 16.97 6.35
CA ALA A 269 -44.57 18.01 7.37
C ALA A 269 -43.20 18.56 7.79
N VAL A 270 -42.19 17.69 7.98
CA VAL A 270 -40.81 18.09 8.28
C VAL A 270 -40.22 18.92 7.14
N ILE A 271 -40.42 18.52 5.88
CA ILE A 271 -39.92 19.28 4.72
C ILE A 271 -40.50 20.71 4.71
N ARG A 272 -41.79 20.89 5.03
CA ARG A 272 -42.39 22.23 5.14
C ARG A 272 -41.75 23.07 6.25
N GLN A 273 -41.49 22.47 7.41
CA GLN A 273 -40.78 23.17 8.49
C GLN A 273 -39.37 23.58 8.06
N LEU A 274 -38.66 22.72 7.31
CA LEU A 274 -37.35 23.06 6.75
C LEU A 274 -37.45 24.17 5.69
N GLN A 275 -38.49 24.17 4.86
CA GLN A 275 -38.72 25.24 3.88
C GLN A 275 -38.94 26.59 4.57
N GLU A 276 -39.73 26.62 5.65
CA GLU A 276 -39.94 27.83 6.46
C GLU A 276 -38.65 28.28 7.15
N LYS A 277 -37.92 27.34 7.79
CA LYS A 277 -36.65 27.61 8.48
C LYS A 277 -35.61 28.20 7.53
N HIS A 278 -35.52 27.66 6.31
CA HIS A 278 -34.55 28.06 5.30
C HIS A 278 -35.07 29.11 4.32
N GLN A 279 -36.17 29.80 4.62
CA GLN A 279 -36.73 30.78 3.70
C GLN A 279 -35.75 31.93 3.40
N GLY A 280 -34.90 32.29 4.37
CA GLY A 280 -33.92 33.36 4.25
C GLY A 280 -32.65 32.99 3.47
N ASP A 281 -32.33 31.70 3.36
CA ASP A 281 -31.14 31.15 2.70
C ASP A 281 -31.49 30.09 1.64
N LYS A 282 -32.75 30.06 1.17
CA LYS A 282 -33.27 29.04 0.24
C LYS A 282 -32.53 28.99 -1.09
N ASP A 283 -31.94 30.12 -1.52
CA ASP A 283 -31.23 30.25 -2.79
C ASP A 283 -29.74 29.89 -2.67
N GLU A 284 -29.26 29.60 -1.46
CA GLU A 284 -27.91 29.07 -1.24
C GLU A 284 -27.80 27.61 -1.72
N PRO A 285 -26.61 27.16 -2.14
CA PRO A 285 -26.37 25.76 -2.48
C PRO A 285 -26.77 24.81 -1.34
N ALA A 286 -27.46 23.73 -1.69
CA ALA A 286 -27.78 22.63 -0.79
C ALA A 286 -26.52 21.79 -0.53
N VAL A 287 -25.91 22.00 0.64
CA VAL A 287 -24.79 21.21 1.15
C VAL A 287 -25.32 20.27 2.23
N LEU A 288 -25.25 18.97 1.97
CA LEU A 288 -25.84 17.93 2.82
C LEU A 288 -24.78 17.29 3.70
N ARG A 289 -25.19 16.85 4.89
CA ARG A 289 -24.34 16.01 5.75
C ARG A 289 -24.22 14.56 5.28
N SER A 290 -25.22 14.08 4.55
CA SER A 290 -25.27 12.70 4.08
C SER A 290 -24.59 12.56 2.72
N ARG A 291 -23.61 11.66 2.63
CA ARG A 291 -22.96 11.27 1.36
C ARG A 291 -23.95 10.62 0.41
N GLN A 292 -24.94 9.88 0.91
CA GLN A 292 -25.96 9.17 0.13
C GLN A 292 -27.35 9.57 0.63
N PRO A 293 -27.87 10.74 0.19
CA PRO A 293 -29.14 11.23 0.70
C PRO A 293 -30.30 10.30 0.33
N SER A 294 -31.22 10.14 1.26
CA SER A 294 -32.38 9.26 1.24
C SER A 294 -33.61 9.97 1.83
N ILE A 295 -34.79 9.37 1.70
CA ILE A 295 -36.01 9.88 2.35
C ILE A 295 -35.90 9.95 3.87
N HIS A 296 -34.98 9.19 4.48
CA HIS A 296 -34.80 9.13 5.93
C HIS A 296 -34.04 10.33 6.48
N ASP A 297 -33.30 11.07 5.64
CA ASP A 297 -32.66 12.33 6.05
C ASP A 297 -33.69 13.45 6.32
N LEU A 298 -34.99 13.17 6.11
CA LEU A 298 -36.11 14.10 6.25
C LEU A 298 -37.10 13.63 7.35
N ASP A 299 -36.63 12.83 8.31
CA ASP A 299 -37.46 12.29 9.39
C ASP A 299 -37.71 13.24 10.57
N GLY A 300 -37.01 14.38 10.58
CA GLY A 300 -37.12 15.47 11.54
C GLY A 300 -36.15 15.38 12.72
N LEU A 301 -35.27 14.38 12.78
CA LEU A 301 -34.29 14.27 13.86
C LEU A 301 -33.21 15.34 13.76
N ILE A 302 -32.67 15.56 12.56
CA ILE A 302 -31.58 16.50 12.30
C ILE A 302 -31.85 17.21 10.98
N ASP A 303 -31.57 18.51 10.96
CA ASP A 303 -31.59 19.29 9.72
C ASP A 303 -30.55 18.75 8.73
N PRO A 304 -30.93 18.36 7.50
CA PRO A 304 -30.01 17.77 6.53
C PRO A 304 -28.88 18.73 6.10
N PHE A 305 -29.04 20.05 6.30
CA PHE A 305 -28.04 21.07 6.00
C PHE A 305 -27.15 21.42 7.20
N HIS A 306 -27.39 20.83 8.37
CA HIS A 306 -26.55 21.03 9.55
C HIS A 306 -25.31 20.12 9.47
N ILE A 307 -24.14 20.74 9.26
CA ILE A 307 -22.83 20.07 9.26
C ILE A 307 -22.14 20.32 10.60
N ASP A 308 -21.89 19.26 11.37
CA ASP A 308 -21.24 19.38 12.67
C ASP A 308 -19.73 19.65 12.57
N LYS A 309 -19.07 19.92 13.70
CA LYS A 309 -17.64 20.26 13.72
C LYS A 309 -16.74 19.12 13.23
N LEU A 310 -17.05 17.88 13.56
CA LEU A 310 -16.26 16.72 13.15
C LEU A 310 -16.41 16.48 11.64
N GLU A 311 -17.65 16.60 11.15
CA GLU A 311 -17.96 16.56 9.72
C GLU A 311 -17.21 17.66 8.96
N GLN A 312 -17.19 18.90 9.48
CA GLN A 312 -16.39 19.99 8.91
C GLN A 312 -14.89 19.68 8.90
N GLU A 313 -14.33 19.15 9.99
CA GLU A 313 -12.91 18.80 10.09
C GLU A 313 -12.50 17.72 9.07
N LEU A 314 -13.39 16.78 8.76
CA LEU A 314 -13.17 15.73 7.76
C LEU A 314 -13.59 16.13 6.33
N ASN A 315 -14.14 17.32 6.16
CA ASN A 315 -14.75 17.80 4.91
C ASN A 315 -15.92 16.91 4.45
N HIS A 316 -16.77 16.46 5.36
CA HIS A 316 -18.00 15.69 5.11
C HIS A 316 -19.17 16.65 4.86
N ALA A 317 -19.04 17.44 3.79
CA ALA A 317 -20.02 18.41 3.35
C ALA A 317 -20.29 18.19 1.85
N TYR A 318 -21.44 17.61 1.54
CA TYR A 318 -21.73 17.07 0.21
C TYR A 318 -22.74 17.93 -0.52
N THR A 319 -22.27 18.78 -1.41
CA THR A 319 -23.17 19.53 -2.30
C THR A 319 -23.93 18.57 -3.21
N ILE A 320 -25.25 18.76 -3.33
CA ILE A 320 -26.06 18.03 -4.28
C ILE A 320 -26.12 18.77 -5.63
N TYR A 321 -25.94 18.01 -6.70
CA TYR A 321 -25.85 18.49 -8.07
C TYR A 321 -26.85 17.78 -8.97
N ARG A 322 -27.11 18.42 -10.12
CA ARG A 322 -27.66 17.81 -11.33
C ARG A 322 -26.74 18.12 -12.51
N PHE A 323 -26.83 17.35 -13.59
CA PHE A 323 -26.21 17.76 -14.86
C PHE A 323 -26.99 18.91 -15.50
N ASP A 324 -26.30 19.77 -16.26
CA ASP A 324 -26.95 20.69 -17.18
C ASP A 324 -27.86 19.90 -18.15
N PRO A 325 -29.13 20.28 -18.35
CA PRO A 325 -30.05 19.56 -19.23
C PRO A 325 -29.52 19.32 -20.66
N ALA A 326 -28.69 20.23 -21.18
CA ALA A 326 -28.11 20.10 -22.52
C ALA A 326 -27.16 18.89 -22.63
N VAL A 327 -26.54 18.45 -21.52
CA VAL A 327 -25.60 17.33 -21.48
C VAL A 327 -26.25 16.04 -21.97
N TYR A 328 -27.51 15.78 -21.64
CA TYR A 328 -28.17 14.52 -22.00
C TYR A 328 -28.29 14.34 -23.52
N ALA A 329 -28.72 15.39 -24.22
CA ALA A 329 -28.84 15.37 -25.68
C ALA A 329 -27.46 15.37 -26.35
N GLN A 330 -26.52 16.18 -25.85
CA GLN A 330 -25.18 16.29 -26.42
C GLN A 330 -24.36 15.00 -26.24
N ALA A 331 -24.47 14.34 -25.09
CA ALA A 331 -23.77 13.08 -24.82
C ALA A 331 -24.25 11.96 -25.76
N LYS A 332 -25.55 11.92 -26.09
CA LYS A 332 -26.13 10.96 -27.05
C LYS A 332 -25.74 11.23 -28.50
N ALA A 333 -25.22 12.42 -28.82
CA ALA A 333 -24.77 12.76 -30.18
C ALA A 333 -23.42 12.12 -30.56
N GLY A 334 -22.84 11.27 -29.70
CA GLY A 334 -21.60 10.54 -29.96
C GLY A 334 -20.32 11.38 -29.86
N LYS A 335 -20.41 12.63 -29.38
CA LYS A 335 -19.27 13.52 -29.16
C LYS A 335 -18.88 13.55 -27.67
N PRO A 336 -17.61 13.28 -27.33
CA PRO A 336 -17.11 13.48 -25.97
C PRO A 336 -17.31 14.94 -25.52
N LEU A 337 -17.91 15.13 -24.34
CA LEU A 337 -18.08 16.43 -23.71
C LEU A 337 -16.96 16.70 -22.71
N TRP A 338 -16.52 15.65 -22.00
CA TRP A 338 -15.30 15.64 -21.21
C TRP A 338 -14.70 14.24 -21.15
N VAL A 339 -13.41 14.18 -20.84
CA VAL A 339 -12.70 12.94 -20.51
C VAL A 339 -12.25 12.99 -19.06
N THR A 340 -12.45 11.90 -18.34
CA THR A 340 -12.11 11.76 -16.93
C THR A 340 -11.07 10.67 -16.76
N ILE A 341 -9.97 11.00 -16.08
CA ILE A 341 -8.92 10.07 -15.70
C ILE A 341 -8.93 10.00 -14.18
N ASN A 342 -9.23 8.83 -13.63
CA ASN A 342 -9.34 8.64 -12.19
C ASN A 342 -8.45 7.48 -11.72
N PHE A 343 -7.58 7.74 -10.76
CA PHE A 343 -6.52 6.83 -10.34
C PHE A 343 -6.22 6.98 -8.85
N PRO A 344 -5.65 5.96 -8.18
CA PRO A 344 -5.26 6.07 -6.80
C PRO A 344 -3.93 6.81 -6.66
N ILE A 345 -3.80 7.57 -5.58
CA ILE A 345 -2.59 8.26 -5.18
C ILE A 345 -1.85 7.37 -4.20
N ALA A 346 -0.65 6.97 -4.57
CA ALA A 346 0.22 6.10 -3.80
C ALA A 346 1.65 6.65 -3.83
N THR A 347 2.37 6.38 -2.75
CA THR A 347 3.79 6.67 -2.58
C THR A 347 4.64 5.43 -2.72
N SER A 348 5.96 5.63 -2.72
CA SER A 348 6.91 4.54 -2.57
C SER A 348 6.70 3.73 -1.29
N GLU A 349 6.02 4.27 -0.26
CA GLU A 349 5.65 3.55 0.95
C GLU A 349 4.48 2.57 0.74
N ASP A 350 3.63 2.82 -0.25
CA ASP A 350 2.46 1.99 -0.57
C ASP A 350 2.79 0.82 -1.53
N GLY A 351 4.07 0.61 -1.81
CA GLY A 351 4.57 -0.45 -2.68
C GLY A 351 4.68 -0.07 -4.16
N ARG A 352 5.42 -0.89 -4.91
CA ARG A 352 5.80 -0.56 -6.30
C ARG A 352 4.61 -0.46 -7.25
N LYS A 353 3.67 -1.40 -7.15
CA LYS A 353 2.44 -1.45 -7.96
C LYS A 353 1.68 -0.12 -7.93
N GLY A 354 1.37 0.36 -6.73
CA GLY A 354 0.61 1.60 -6.54
C GLY A 354 1.44 2.81 -6.96
N TYR A 355 2.69 2.89 -6.51
CA TYR A 355 3.58 4.00 -6.81
C TYR A 355 3.81 4.21 -8.30
N GLU A 356 4.12 3.15 -9.05
CA GLU A 356 4.37 3.25 -10.50
C GLU A 356 3.10 3.59 -11.29
N LEU A 357 1.93 3.15 -10.81
CA LEU A 357 0.65 3.58 -11.36
C LEU A 357 0.45 5.08 -11.15
N THR A 358 0.62 5.57 -9.92
CA THR A 358 0.50 7.00 -9.61
C THR A 358 1.50 7.83 -10.42
N ARG A 359 2.77 7.40 -10.49
CA ARG A 359 3.80 8.09 -11.27
C ARG A 359 3.45 8.14 -12.76
N CYS A 360 2.94 7.05 -13.33
CA CYS A 360 2.45 7.07 -14.71
C CYS A 360 1.40 8.15 -14.94
N MET A 361 0.40 8.23 -14.06
CA MET A 361 -0.67 9.22 -14.19
C MET A 361 -0.17 10.64 -13.98
N MET A 362 0.86 10.84 -13.16
CA MET A 362 1.43 12.16 -12.90
C MET A 362 2.40 12.60 -14.01
N GLU A 363 3.24 11.70 -14.54
CA GLU A 363 4.41 12.06 -15.35
C GLU A 363 4.37 11.57 -16.80
N HIS A 364 3.63 10.50 -17.12
CA HIS A 364 3.78 9.81 -18.41
C HIS A 364 2.51 9.81 -19.27
N PHE A 365 1.33 9.87 -18.67
CA PHE A 365 0.09 10.02 -19.43
C PHE A 365 0.03 11.41 -20.08
N ASN A 366 -0.10 11.45 -21.41
CA ASN A 366 -0.14 12.68 -22.18
C ASN A 366 -1.55 13.27 -22.23
N TYR A 367 -1.92 14.01 -21.18
CA TYR A 367 -3.22 14.68 -21.09
C TYR A 367 -3.46 15.68 -22.22
N GLN A 368 -2.42 16.39 -22.65
CA GLN A 368 -2.54 17.41 -23.71
C GLN A 368 -2.94 16.79 -25.05
N TYR A 369 -2.28 15.70 -25.44
CA TYR A 369 -2.65 14.99 -26.67
C TYR A 369 -4.10 14.48 -26.59
N VAL A 370 -4.52 13.90 -25.46
CA VAL A 370 -5.89 13.38 -25.29
C VAL A 370 -6.91 14.52 -25.34
N TYR A 371 -6.62 15.64 -24.69
CA TYR A 371 -7.45 16.85 -24.75
C TYR A 371 -7.57 17.35 -26.19
N ASP A 372 -6.44 17.52 -26.88
CA ASP A 372 -6.43 18.00 -28.26
C ASP A 372 -7.14 17.03 -29.20
N TYR A 373 -6.98 15.71 -29.02
CA TYR A 373 -7.65 14.70 -29.84
C TYR A 373 -9.18 14.87 -29.84
N PHE A 374 -9.78 15.15 -28.68
CA PHE A 374 -11.23 15.27 -28.56
C PHE A 374 -11.76 16.69 -28.78
N PHE A 375 -11.03 17.70 -28.35
CA PHE A 375 -11.55 19.08 -28.27
C PHE A 375 -10.86 20.04 -29.24
N GLN A 376 -9.67 19.70 -29.75
CA GLN A 376 -8.89 20.54 -30.68
C GLN A 376 -8.15 19.67 -31.74
N PRO A 377 -8.87 18.80 -32.49
CA PRO A 377 -8.26 17.70 -33.25
C PRO A 377 -7.25 18.17 -34.31
N GLU A 378 -7.40 19.39 -34.83
CA GLU A 378 -6.46 19.96 -35.80
C GLU A 378 -5.04 20.11 -35.24
N LYS A 379 -4.85 20.23 -33.92
CA LYS A 379 -3.52 20.34 -33.29
C LYS A 379 -2.72 19.04 -33.30
N VAL A 380 -3.40 17.89 -33.35
CA VAL A 380 -2.79 16.55 -33.29
C VAL A 380 -3.09 15.70 -34.53
N LYS A 381 -3.65 16.32 -35.57
CA LYS A 381 -3.98 15.65 -36.82
C LYS A 381 -2.74 15.04 -37.46
N GLY A 382 -2.81 13.75 -37.78
CA GLY A 382 -1.69 12.99 -38.34
C GLY A 382 -0.57 12.66 -37.34
N GLN A 383 -0.66 13.12 -36.09
CA GLN A 383 0.32 12.79 -35.05
C GLN A 383 -0.14 11.56 -34.28
N ALA A 384 0.73 10.56 -34.16
CA ALA A 384 0.49 9.42 -33.27
C ALA A 384 0.65 9.84 -31.81
N TYR A 385 -0.10 9.20 -30.91
CA TYR A 385 0.07 9.36 -29.47
C TYR A 385 1.51 9.04 -29.06
N LYS A 386 2.04 9.85 -28.13
CA LYS A 386 3.28 9.56 -27.40
C LYS A 386 3.12 9.94 -25.93
N PRO A 387 3.73 9.20 -24.98
CA PRO A 387 3.77 9.60 -23.57
C PRO A 387 4.35 11.01 -23.39
N ALA A 388 3.90 11.75 -22.37
CA ALA A 388 4.32 13.14 -22.14
C ALA A 388 5.84 13.27 -21.90
N ASN A 389 6.43 12.28 -21.22
CA ASN A 389 7.85 12.18 -20.93
C ASN A 389 8.38 10.80 -21.34
N GLU A 390 8.30 10.47 -22.64
CA GLU A 390 8.64 9.14 -23.17
C GLU A 390 10.05 8.66 -22.79
N GLU A 391 11.04 9.55 -22.87
CA GLU A 391 12.43 9.20 -22.50
C GLU A 391 12.59 8.93 -21.00
N LEU A 392 11.88 9.66 -20.14
CA LEU A 392 11.86 9.38 -18.70
C LEU A 392 11.19 8.04 -18.40
N LEU A 393 10.10 7.71 -19.10
CA LEU A 393 9.42 6.42 -18.98
C LEU A 393 10.36 5.28 -19.38
N LYS A 394 11.01 5.37 -20.55
CA LYS A 394 12.00 4.38 -21.02
C LYS A 394 13.15 4.24 -20.03
N ALA A 395 13.72 5.35 -19.57
CA ALA A 395 14.81 5.36 -18.61
C ALA A 395 14.40 4.70 -17.29
N THR A 396 13.17 4.92 -16.83
CA THR A 396 12.69 4.31 -15.59
C THR A 396 12.42 2.82 -15.76
N LEU A 397 11.75 2.40 -16.84
CA LEU A 397 11.51 0.99 -17.12
C LEU A 397 12.81 0.21 -17.30
N ALA A 398 13.83 0.82 -17.92
CA ALA A 398 15.15 0.22 -18.11
C ALA A 398 15.94 0.02 -16.80
N ARG A 399 15.52 0.64 -15.68
CA ARG A 399 16.11 0.40 -14.35
C ARG A 399 15.59 -0.90 -13.73
N TYR A 400 14.36 -1.27 -14.03
CA TYR A 400 13.76 -2.51 -13.55
C TYR A 400 14.41 -3.73 -14.22
N GLY A 401 14.64 -4.80 -13.44
CA GLY A 401 15.32 -6.01 -13.92
C GLY A 401 16.85 -5.94 -14.06
N LYS A 402 17.50 -4.78 -13.88
CA LYS A 402 18.98 -4.69 -13.88
C LYS A 402 19.56 -4.99 -12.50
N ARG A 403 20.48 -5.96 -12.43
CA ARG A 403 21.27 -6.34 -11.22
C ARG A 403 21.87 -5.13 -10.48
N GLU A 404 22.28 -4.11 -11.22
CA GLU A 404 22.90 -2.87 -10.70
C GLU A 404 21.93 -1.96 -9.93
N TYR A 405 20.63 -2.00 -10.25
CA TYR A 405 19.59 -1.33 -9.47
C TYR A 405 19.36 -2.02 -8.12
N TRP A 406 19.48 -3.37 -8.07
CA TRP A 406 19.49 -4.17 -6.83
C TRP A 406 20.73 -3.94 -5.96
N GLU A 407 21.85 -3.59 -6.59
CA GLU A 407 23.13 -3.32 -5.92
C GLU A 407 23.33 -1.85 -5.53
N GLY A 408 22.34 -0.96 -5.76
CA GLY A 408 22.45 0.46 -5.40
C GLY A 408 23.43 1.26 -6.26
N LYS A 409 23.69 0.86 -7.52
CA LYS A 409 24.64 1.53 -8.42
C LYS A 409 24.02 2.54 -9.40
N ALA A 410 22.74 2.88 -9.25
CA ALA A 410 22.03 3.70 -10.23
C ALA A 410 21.93 5.19 -9.85
N THR A 411 23.05 5.91 -9.86
CA THR A 411 23.19 7.28 -10.40
C THR A 411 24.68 7.60 -10.57
N ALA A 412 24.99 8.47 -11.53
CA ALA A 412 26.31 8.83 -12.02
C ALA A 412 27.42 9.00 -10.96
N GLU A 413 28.64 8.61 -11.36
CA GLU A 413 29.93 8.99 -10.73
C GLU A 413 30.22 8.54 -9.30
N VAL A 414 29.62 7.46 -8.84
CA VAL A 414 30.24 6.67 -7.77
C VAL A 414 30.44 5.27 -8.34
N LYS A 415 31.67 5.01 -8.83
CA LYS A 415 32.23 3.65 -8.85
C LYS A 415 31.78 2.98 -7.55
N PRO A 416 31.42 1.68 -7.49
CA PRO A 416 31.33 1.02 -6.20
C PRO A 416 32.62 1.34 -5.46
N VAL A 417 32.55 2.23 -4.47
CA VAL A 417 33.70 2.46 -3.61
C VAL A 417 33.87 1.10 -2.99
N ASP A 418 35.03 0.54 -3.28
CA ASP A 418 35.49 -0.74 -2.83
C ASP A 418 34.80 -1.06 -1.52
N ALA A 419 33.92 -2.07 -1.50
CA ALA A 419 33.65 -2.75 -0.25
C ALA A 419 35.05 -3.12 0.21
N LYS A 420 35.61 -2.36 1.17
CA LYS A 420 36.94 -2.61 1.72
C LYS A 420 37.00 -4.11 1.88
N PRO A 421 38.00 -4.80 1.30
CA PRO A 421 38.05 -6.25 1.31
C PRO A 421 37.68 -6.69 2.71
N SER A 422 36.50 -7.30 2.82
CA SER A 422 35.93 -7.61 4.12
C SER A 422 36.98 -8.48 4.79
N ALA A 423 37.49 -8.06 5.95
CA ALA A 423 38.51 -8.81 6.65
C ALA A 423 38.10 -10.29 6.68
N ALA A 424 39.06 -11.21 6.54
CA ALA A 424 38.76 -12.64 6.52
C ALA A 424 37.82 -12.99 7.70
N GLY A 425 36.67 -13.59 7.39
CA GLY A 425 35.65 -13.93 8.38
C GLY A 425 34.44 -13.00 8.48
N VAL A 426 34.41 -11.82 7.83
CA VAL A 426 33.20 -10.97 7.82
C VAL A 426 32.17 -11.48 6.79
N LEU A 427 30.94 -11.76 7.24
CA LEU A 427 29.82 -12.26 6.44
C LEU A 427 28.88 -11.14 5.96
N LEU A 428 28.73 -10.08 6.75
CA LEU A 428 27.98 -8.86 6.43
C LEU A 428 28.62 -7.68 7.16
N GLN A 429 28.73 -6.54 6.49
CA GLN A 429 29.03 -5.27 7.12
C GLN A 429 28.25 -4.16 6.41
N ASP A 430 27.47 -3.40 7.16
CA ASP A 430 26.67 -2.30 6.64
C ASP A 430 26.50 -1.18 7.69
N ASP A 431 27.05 -0.01 7.36
CA ASP A 431 26.91 1.23 8.14
C ASP A 431 25.95 2.22 7.48
N LEU A 432 25.29 1.83 6.38
CA LEU A 432 24.36 2.64 5.59
C LEU A 432 24.95 3.95 5.04
N SER A 433 26.27 4.14 5.12
CA SER A 433 26.95 5.39 4.78
C SER A 433 26.74 5.81 3.32
N SER A 434 26.62 4.84 2.41
CA SER A 434 26.37 5.03 0.98
C SER A 434 24.94 5.44 0.62
N ASN A 435 23.99 5.35 1.55
CA ASN A 435 22.56 5.47 1.23
C ASN A 435 22.09 6.93 1.32
N THR A 436 21.07 7.34 0.58
CA THR A 436 20.51 8.69 0.72
C THR A 436 19.47 8.74 1.83
N PRO A 437 19.50 9.72 2.75
CA PRO A 437 18.42 9.92 3.72
C PRO A 437 17.06 10.11 3.03
N GLY A 438 16.01 9.52 3.59
CA GLY A 438 14.66 9.49 3.02
C GLY A 438 14.41 8.33 2.06
N GLU A 439 15.44 7.65 1.57
CA GLU A 439 15.30 6.52 0.65
C GLU A 439 15.22 5.17 1.38
N ARG A 440 14.84 4.13 0.62
CA ARG A 440 14.91 2.74 1.07
C ARG A 440 16.38 2.34 1.30
N PRO A 441 16.70 1.60 2.38
CA PRO A 441 18.06 1.16 2.62
C PRO A 441 18.54 0.17 1.56
N ALA A 442 19.55 0.57 0.79
CA ALA A 442 20.17 -0.26 -0.24
C ALA A 442 20.72 -1.57 0.35
N GLY A 443 20.47 -2.69 -0.33
CA GLY A 443 20.92 -4.01 0.11
C GLY A 443 20.06 -4.65 1.22
N TRP A 444 18.91 -4.08 1.58
CA TRP A 444 17.97 -4.65 2.54
C TRP A 444 16.58 -4.87 1.92
N PHE A 445 15.98 -5.99 2.28
CA PHE A 445 14.62 -6.38 1.93
C PHE A 445 13.68 -6.07 3.08
N PHE A 446 12.46 -5.63 2.75
CA PHE A 446 11.32 -5.55 3.65
C PHE A 446 10.03 -5.53 2.83
N SER A 447 8.92 -5.92 3.44
CA SER A 447 7.63 -5.96 2.76
C SER A 447 7.14 -4.56 2.39
N ALA A 448 6.47 -4.42 1.25
CA ALA A 448 5.71 -3.21 0.94
C ALA A 448 4.43 -3.07 1.79
N TYR A 449 4.03 -4.11 2.54
CA TYR A 449 2.88 -4.05 3.44
C TYR A 449 3.29 -3.48 4.80
N GLY A 450 2.65 -2.38 5.22
CA GLY A 450 2.98 -1.65 6.44
C GLY A 450 3.92 -0.46 6.19
N LYS A 451 4.44 0.17 7.25
CA LYS A 451 5.43 1.26 7.08
C LYS A 451 6.75 0.64 6.60
N PRO A 452 7.37 1.12 5.51
CA PRO A 452 8.66 0.61 5.05
C PRO A 452 9.80 1.03 5.98
N ALA A 453 10.93 0.35 5.88
CA ALA A 453 12.18 0.84 6.46
C ALA A 453 12.77 1.94 5.58
N VAL A 454 13.28 3.00 6.20
CA VAL A 454 13.86 4.17 5.51
C VAL A 454 15.16 4.59 6.16
N VAL A 455 16.06 5.14 5.35
CA VAL A 455 17.32 5.71 5.85
C VAL A 455 17.05 7.11 6.41
N ARG A 456 17.58 7.40 7.59
CA ARG A 456 17.44 8.67 8.29
C ARG A 456 18.77 9.13 8.85
N GLU A 457 18.90 10.44 8.99
CA GLU A 457 19.87 11.05 9.89
C GLU A 457 19.13 11.43 11.16
N VAL A 458 19.71 11.10 12.32
CA VAL A 458 19.08 11.36 13.62
C VAL A 458 19.89 12.42 14.35
N SER A 459 19.22 13.51 14.75
CA SER A 459 19.88 14.63 15.42
C SER A 459 20.65 14.16 16.66
N GLY A 460 21.91 14.60 16.79
CA GLY A 460 22.81 14.22 17.89
C GLY A 460 23.49 12.85 17.72
N TYR A 461 23.20 12.09 16.68
CA TYR A 461 23.80 10.78 16.42
C TYR A 461 24.42 10.73 15.01
N PRO A 462 25.76 10.75 14.89
CA PRO A 462 26.40 10.77 13.59
C PRO A 462 26.12 9.49 12.79
N GLY A 463 26.16 9.61 11.48
CA GLY A 463 25.94 8.52 10.54
C GLY A 463 24.49 8.38 10.08
N LYS A 464 24.26 7.34 9.28
CA LYS A 464 22.96 7.04 8.69
C LYS A 464 22.35 5.83 9.38
N TRP A 465 21.05 5.91 9.58
CA TRP A 465 20.29 4.99 10.41
C TRP A 465 19.11 4.42 9.64
N MET A 466 18.86 3.12 9.77
CA MET A 466 17.67 2.50 9.21
C MET A 466 16.55 2.59 10.23
N GLN A 467 15.60 3.50 10.01
CA GLN A 467 14.36 3.55 10.76
C GLN A 467 13.52 2.31 10.39
N LEU A 468 13.22 1.46 11.37
CA LEU A 468 12.40 0.27 11.14
C LEU A 468 10.91 0.64 11.15
N GLY A 469 10.20 0.21 10.12
CA GLY A 469 8.76 0.35 10.05
C GLY A 469 8.02 -0.64 10.96
N TYR A 470 6.87 -0.23 11.49
CA TYR A 470 6.04 -1.07 12.36
C TYR A 470 5.58 -2.35 11.64
N ASN A 471 5.72 -3.50 12.30
CA ASN A 471 5.39 -4.83 11.78
C ASN A 471 6.06 -5.21 10.46
N ASN A 472 7.09 -4.48 10.04
CA ASN A 472 7.81 -4.79 8.83
C ASN A 472 9.12 -5.51 9.16
N VAL A 473 9.31 -6.69 8.55
CA VAL A 473 10.54 -7.48 8.72
C VAL A 473 11.58 -6.98 7.74
N VAL A 474 12.75 -6.60 8.24
CA VAL A 474 13.93 -6.30 7.44
C VAL A 474 14.89 -7.50 7.43
N THR A 475 15.44 -7.79 6.25
CA THR A 475 16.46 -8.83 6.05
C THR A 475 17.51 -8.32 5.07
N SER A 476 18.80 -8.55 5.36
CA SER A 476 19.85 -8.17 4.42
C SER A 476 19.85 -9.08 3.19
N THR A 477 19.80 -8.49 1.99
CA THR A 477 19.94 -9.23 0.72
C THR A 477 21.39 -9.64 0.42
N ARG A 478 22.34 -9.08 1.18
CA ARG A 478 23.79 -9.33 1.02
C ARG A 478 24.30 -10.45 1.91
N LEU A 479 23.55 -10.81 2.95
CA LEU A 479 23.92 -11.88 3.88
C LEU A 479 23.71 -13.24 3.22
N LYS A 480 24.77 -14.04 3.18
CA LYS A 480 24.67 -15.44 2.75
C LYS A 480 24.17 -16.30 3.90
N MET A 481 23.13 -17.08 3.62
CA MET A 481 22.57 -18.06 4.53
C MET A 481 22.85 -19.48 4.00
N PRO A 482 22.95 -20.51 4.87
CA PRO A 482 22.87 -20.39 6.31
C PRO A 482 24.10 -19.75 6.94
N LEU A 483 23.94 -19.17 8.13
CA LEU A 483 25.07 -18.72 8.95
C LEU A 483 25.95 -19.93 9.33
N PRO A 484 27.28 -19.75 9.46
CA PRO A 484 28.14 -20.80 9.99
C PRO A 484 27.73 -21.19 11.41
N GLU A 485 28.20 -22.33 11.89
CA GLU A 485 27.87 -22.82 13.23
C GLU A 485 28.25 -21.83 14.34
N ASN A 486 29.41 -21.18 14.20
CA ASN A 486 29.87 -20.13 15.10
C ASN A 486 29.86 -18.78 14.38
N PHE A 487 29.16 -17.81 14.96
CA PHE A 487 29.04 -16.47 14.40
C PHE A 487 28.76 -15.43 15.47
N THR A 488 29.02 -14.18 15.12
CA THR A 488 28.67 -13.01 15.92
C THR A 488 27.85 -12.05 15.08
N ILE A 489 26.70 -11.60 15.61
CA ILE A 489 25.88 -10.50 15.06
C ILE A 489 26.06 -9.30 15.98
N ARG A 490 26.57 -8.20 15.44
CA ARG A 490 26.74 -6.93 16.15
C ARG A 490 26.01 -5.82 15.42
N PHE A 491 25.29 -4.98 16.13
CA PHE A 491 24.62 -3.80 15.56
C PHE A 491 24.37 -2.75 16.63
N GLU A 492 24.15 -1.52 16.20
CA GLU A 492 23.71 -0.43 17.08
C GLU A 492 22.19 -0.25 16.98
N LEU A 493 21.59 0.04 18.13
CA LEU A 493 20.20 0.48 18.24
C LEU A 493 20.15 1.90 18.73
N LEU A 494 19.22 2.64 18.15
CA LEU A 494 18.88 4.00 18.55
C LEU A 494 17.35 4.12 18.64
N THR A 495 16.86 4.91 19.59
CA THR A 495 15.44 5.28 19.70
C THR A 495 15.29 6.79 19.60
N ASP A 496 14.13 7.26 19.13
CA ASP A 496 13.72 8.66 19.31
C ASP A 496 13.59 9.01 20.80
N ASP A 497 13.49 10.31 21.10
CA ASP A 497 13.08 10.77 22.42
C ASP A 497 11.65 10.29 22.73
N PHE A 498 11.40 9.96 24.00
CA PHE A 498 10.09 9.53 24.45
C PHE A 498 9.88 9.85 25.94
N SER A 499 8.62 10.11 26.30
CA SER A 499 8.16 10.35 27.67
C SER A 499 7.26 9.23 28.20
N GLY A 500 6.73 8.37 27.32
CA GLY A 500 5.95 7.19 27.69
C GLY A 500 6.77 6.15 28.47
N PRO A 501 6.15 5.05 28.92
CA PRO A 501 6.85 4.04 29.73
C PRO A 501 7.90 3.24 28.94
N THR A 502 7.74 3.13 27.62
CA THR A 502 8.65 2.45 26.69
C THR A 502 8.95 3.32 25.48
N GLY A 503 10.15 3.19 24.94
CA GLY A 503 10.56 3.81 23.68
C GLY A 503 10.62 2.79 22.55
N GLY A 504 11.57 3.00 21.63
CA GLY A 504 11.83 2.10 20.52
C GLY A 504 12.17 0.67 20.97
N ALA A 505 11.70 -0.32 20.21
CA ALA A 505 11.96 -1.73 20.47
C ALA A 505 12.19 -2.50 19.18
N ILE A 506 13.03 -3.55 19.25
CA ILE A 506 13.24 -4.48 18.13
C ILE A 506 12.98 -5.92 18.55
N ARG A 507 12.65 -6.75 17.57
CA ARG A 507 12.72 -8.20 17.67
C ARG A 507 13.63 -8.75 16.59
N LEU A 508 14.68 -9.46 16.99
CA LEU A 508 15.57 -10.21 16.11
C LEU A 508 15.25 -11.69 16.26
N LYS A 509 15.01 -12.39 15.15
CA LYS A 509 14.70 -13.80 15.14
C LYS A 509 15.61 -14.55 14.18
N LEU A 510 16.25 -15.60 14.70
CA LEU A 510 16.99 -16.58 13.93
C LEU A 510 16.22 -17.91 13.93
N GLN A 511 16.11 -18.54 12.78
CA GLN A 511 15.53 -19.89 12.64
C GLN A 511 16.49 -20.77 11.85
N GLY A 512 16.59 -22.04 12.24
CA GLY A 512 17.55 -22.98 11.68
C GLY A 512 17.19 -24.43 11.96
N LYS A 513 18.02 -25.34 11.47
CA LYS A 513 17.87 -26.79 11.63
C LYS A 513 19.21 -27.52 11.51
N ALA A 514 19.24 -28.78 11.95
CA ALA A 514 20.37 -29.65 11.67
C ALA A 514 20.37 -30.07 10.18
N PRO A 515 21.53 -30.12 9.49
CA PRO A 515 21.63 -30.59 8.12
C PRO A 515 20.98 -31.97 7.93
N GLY A 516 20.21 -32.16 6.84
CA GLY A 516 19.61 -33.45 6.48
C GLY A 516 18.35 -33.85 7.29
N THR A 517 17.79 -32.97 8.12
CA THR A 517 16.62 -33.27 8.97
C THR A 517 15.31 -32.63 8.48
N ASP A 518 14.17 -33.23 8.83
CA ASP A 518 12.83 -32.72 8.50
C ASP A 518 12.56 -31.38 9.23
N PRO A 519 12.30 -30.28 8.50
CA PRO A 519 12.08 -28.95 9.09
C PRO A 519 10.89 -28.86 10.05
N LYS A 520 9.91 -29.77 9.97
CA LYS A 520 8.76 -29.77 10.90
C LYS A 520 9.08 -30.41 12.26
N ARG A 521 10.14 -31.21 12.34
CA ARG A 521 10.52 -31.98 13.53
C ARG A 521 11.85 -31.51 14.11
N ALA A 522 12.67 -30.80 13.33
CA ALA A 522 14.04 -30.45 13.69
C ALA A 522 14.43 -28.97 13.60
N SER A 523 13.56 -28.08 14.05
CA SER A 523 13.80 -26.64 14.08
C SER A 523 14.43 -26.16 15.38
N ALA A 524 15.38 -25.24 15.29
CA ALA A 524 15.91 -24.45 16.39
C ALA A 524 15.69 -22.96 16.14
N SER A 525 15.57 -22.16 17.19
CA SER A 525 15.42 -20.70 17.06
C SER A 525 16.06 -19.93 18.20
N ILE A 526 16.56 -18.73 17.87
CA ILE A 526 16.93 -17.69 18.82
C ILE A 526 16.00 -16.50 18.59
N ASP A 527 15.34 -16.02 19.62
CA ASP A 527 14.40 -14.90 19.56
C ASP A 527 14.80 -13.85 20.60
N LEU A 528 15.28 -12.70 20.13
CA LEU A 528 15.76 -11.59 20.96
C LEU A 528 14.79 -10.42 20.84
N LEU A 529 14.21 -10.00 21.96
CA LEU A 529 13.44 -8.76 22.08
C LEU A 529 14.20 -7.78 22.97
N VAL A 530 14.38 -6.55 22.49
CA VAL A 530 14.99 -5.46 23.26
C VAL A 530 14.08 -4.24 23.20
N VAL A 531 13.73 -3.71 24.37
CA VAL A 531 12.79 -2.59 24.54
C VAL A 531 13.46 -1.48 25.34
N SER A 532 13.44 -0.25 24.81
CA SER A 532 13.90 0.93 25.55
C SER A 532 12.93 1.27 26.69
N GLY A 533 13.43 1.46 27.91
CA GLY A 533 12.62 1.85 29.06
C GLY A 533 12.72 3.33 29.40
N ASN A 534 11.71 3.90 30.06
CA ASN A 534 11.85 5.26 30.60
C ASN A 534 12.66 5.23 31.90
N ASN A 535 13.83 5.87 31.92
CA ASN A 535 14.73 5.91 33.07
C ASN A 535 14.11 6.58 34.29
N ASP A 536 13.20 7.54 34.09
CA ASP A 536 12.55 8.23 35.21
C ASP A 536 11.63 7.24 35.99
N ASN A 537 11.09 6.22 35.31
CA ASN A 537 10.32 5.13 35.93
C ASN A 537 11.20 4.08 36.63
N LEU A 538 12.51 4.05 36.35
CA LEU A 538 13.45 3.18 37.06
C LEU A 538 13.59 3.62 38.52
N VAL A 539 13.50 4.93 38.77
CA VAL A 539 13.75 5.55 40.08
C VAL A 539 12.47 5.84 40.86
N SER A 540 11.34 6.13 40.18
CA SER A 540 10.18 6.77 40.81
C SER A 540 8.90 5.93 40.95
N THR A 541 8.65 4.92 40.10
CA THR A 541 7.29 4.35 39.96
C THR A 541 7.16 2.83 39.98
N HIS A 542 8.24 2.06 40.17
CA HIS A 542 8.26 0.58 40.03
C HIS A 542 7.68 0.06 38.69
N ASN A 543 7.43 0.93 37.71
CA ASN A 543 6.80 0.64 36.42
C ASN A 543 7.83 0.77 35.28
N TYR A 544 9.08 0.39 35.56
CA TYR A 544 10.13 0.35 34.55
C TYR A 544 9.85 -0.77 33.55
N ARG A 545 9.78 -0.43 32.26
CA ARG A 545 9.43 -1.36 31.18
C ARG A 545 10.56 -1.59 30.16
N GLY A 546 11.78 -1.17 30.48
CA GLY A 546 12.95 -1.53 29.68
C GLY A 546 13.23 -3.02 29.82
N LEU A 547 13.20 -3.73 28.70
CA LEU A 547 13.18 -5.19 28.69
C LEU A 547 14.23 -5.75 27.76
N LEU A 548 14.86 -6.83 28.20
CA LEU A 548 15.60 -7.75 27.35
C LEU A 548 14.99 -9.14 27.54
N GLN A 549 14.56 -9.75 26.45
CA GLN A 549 14.06 -11.12 26.43
C GLN A 549 14.82 -11.93 25.38
N LEU A 550 15.31 -13.11 25.78
CA LEU A 550 16.01 -14.06 24.93
C LEU A 550 15.30 -15.41 25.01
N GLY A 551 14.68 -15.84 23.92
CA GLY A 551 14.07 -17.15 23.75
C GLY A 551 14.99 -18.08 22.98
N LEU A 552 15.39 -19.19 23.59
CA LEU A 552 16.18 -20.25 22.98
C LEU A 552 15.31 -21.50 22.82
N ARG A 553 15.30 -22.07 21.62
CA ARG A 553 14.59 -23.32 21.32
C ARG A 553 15.53 -24.25 20.55
N GLY A 554 15.88 -25.38 21.16
CA GLY A 554 16.75 -26.40 20.58
C GLY A 554 15.97 -27.61 20.03
N TYR A 555 16.64 -28.41 19.20
CA TYR A 555 16.17 -29.70 18.70
C TYR A 555 16.80 -30.88 19.48
N PRO A 556 16.11 -32.01 19.70
CA PRO A 556 14.67 -32.24 19.50
C PRO A 556 13.79 -31.48 20.47
N ALA A 557 12.64 -31.02 19.96
CA ALA A 557 11.59 -30.38 20.73
C ALA A 557 10.84 -31.41 21.60
N ASN A 558 11.57 -32.14 22.45
CA ASN A 558 10.95 -32.99 23.46
C ASN A 558 10.64 -32.12 24.67
N TYR A 559 9.41 -31.63 24.77
CA TYR A 559 8.88 -31.26 26.08
C TYR A 559 7.41 -31.66 26.23
N SER A 560 7.13 -32.31 27.36
CA SER A 560 5.83 -32.84 27.78
C SER A 560 5.23 -32.05 28.95
N GLY A 561 5.58 -30.76 29.12
CA GLY A 561 5.06 -29.91 30.20
C GLY A 561 4.82 -28.46 29.76
N ASN A 562 3.92 -27.73 30.43
CA ASN A 562 3.50 -26.37 30.05
C ASN A 562 4.53 -25.25 30.36
N ALA A 563 5.82 -25.56 30.44
CA ALA A 563 6.87 -24.56 30.68
C ALA A 563 7.62 -24.26 29.37
N ASN A 564 7.99 -23.00 29.15
CA ASN A 564 8.90 -22.55 28.09
C ASN A 564 10.33 -22.48 28.65
N PRO A 565 11.07 -23.59 28.80
CA PRO A 565 12.31 -23.61 29.58
C PRO A 565 13.40 -22.71 29.02
N GLY A 566 13.33 -22.27 27.76
CA GLY A 566 14.36 -21.44 27.12
C GLY A 566 14.09 -19.93 27.07
N ASP A 567 13.05 -19.41 27.74
CA ASP A 567 12.78 -17.97 27.76
C ASP A 567 13.42 -17.31 28.98
N PHE A 568 14.38 -16.43 28.71
CA PHE A 568 15.00 -15.56 29.69
C PHE A 568 14.49 -14.14 29.51
N SER A 569 14.19 -13.46 30.61
CA SER A 569 13.72 -12.08 30.59
C SER A 569 14.31 -11.31 31.76
N LEU A 570 14.90 -10.16 31.49
CA LEU A 570 15.39 -9.23 32.53
C LEU A 570 15.03 -7.79 32.22
N ALA A 571 14.89 -7.00 33.28
CA ALA A 571 14.83 -5.54 33.14
C ALA A 571 16.23 -5.02 32.79
N GLN A 572 16.37 -4.34 31.66
CA GLN A 572 17.65 -3.78 31.21
C GLN A 572 17.59 -2.25 31.29
N ALA A 573 18.57 -1.62 31.96
CA ALA A 573 18.64 -0.16 32.09
C ALA A 573 19.57 0.51 31.06
N ALA A 574 20.24 -0.26 30.21
CA ALA A 574 21.29 0.26 29.33
C ALA A 574 20.73 1.04 28.13
N PHE A 575 19.53 0.69 27.67
CA PHE A 575 18.82 1.35 26.57
C PHE A 575 17.56 2.01 27.12
N ASN A 576 17.56 3.35 27.20
CA ASN A 576 16.50 4.12 27.85
C ASN A 576 16.37 5.55 27.26
N ASN A 577 15.42 6.36 27.74
CA ASN A 577 15.20 7.73 27.25
C ASN A 577 16.35 8.73 27.53
N LYS A 578 17.27 8.45 28.47
CA LYS A 578 18.48 9.24 28.73
C LYS A 578 19.71 8.69 27.99
N LYS A 579 19.76 7.37 27.78
CA LYS A 579 20.76 6.65 27.00
C LYS A 579 20.09 5.96 25.82
N ARG A 580 19.81 6.75 24.79
CA ARG A 580 19.01 6.36 23.62
C ARG A 580 19.75 5.53 22.59
N LYS A 581 21.06 5.28 22.74
CA LYS A 581 21.87 4.44 21.84
C LYS A 581 22.57 3.34 22.63
N VAL A 582 22.55 2.12 22.09
CA VAL A 582 23.33 0.98 22.59
C VAL A 582 23.90 0.15 21.45
N GLN A 583 24.99 -0.55 21.70
CA GLN A 583 25.50 -1.61 20.83
C GLN A 583 25.06 -2.98 21.38
N LEU A 584 24.43 -3.78 20.53
CA LEU A 584 24.10 -5.17 20.82
C LEU A 584 25.08 -6.10 20.13
N THR A 585 25.50 -7.15 20.83
CA THR A 585 26.27 -8.25 20.25
C THR A 585 25.68 -9.58 20.68
N LEU A 586 25.22 -10.39 19.71
CA LEU A 586 24.77 -11.76 19.91
C LEU A 586 25.82 -12.70 19.33
N GLN A 587 26.45 -13.49 20.18
CA GLN A 587 27.46 -14.49 19.79
C GLN A 587 26.88 -15.89 19.93
N LYS A 588 27.04 -16.70 18.89
CA LYS A 588 26.77 -18.14 18.89
C LYS A 588 28.10 -18.87 18.77
N LYS A 589 28.43 -19.71 19.76
CA LYS A 589 29.69 -20.49 19.78
C LYS A 589 29.44 -21.89 20.34
N GLY A 590 29.60 -22.91 19.51
CA GLY A 590 29.31 -24.30 19.86
C GLY A 590 27.86 -24.45 20.31
N GLY A 591 27.62 -24.95 21.53
CA GLY A 591 26.29 -25.03 22.15
C GLY A 591 25.77 -23.70 22.72
N GLU A 592 26.65 -22.70 22.90
CA GLU A 592 26.34 -21.50 23.67
C GLU A 592 25.84 -20.33 22.82
N THR A 593 24.97 -19.52 23.43
CA THR A 593 24.53 -18.21 22.96
C THR A 593 24.81 -17.18 24.04
N ILE A 594 25.53 -16.12 23.69
CA ILE A 594 25.95 -15.06 24.61
C ILE A 594 25.47 -13.73 24.06
N LEU A 595 24.94 -12.88 24.92
CA LEU A 595 24.43 -11.57 24.56
C LEU A 595 25.13 -10.48 25.37
N PHE A 596 25.57 -9.45 24.66
CA PHE A 596 26.23 -8.28 25.23
C PHE A 596 25.45 -7.01 24.89
N ILE A 597 25.44 -6.08 25.85
CA ILE A 597 25.03 -4.68 25.63
C ILE A 597 26.21 -3.79 25.97
N ASP A 598 26.63 -2.96 25.03
CA ASP A 598 27.80 -2.08 25.14
C ASP A 598 29.06 -2.82 25.64
N GLY A 599 29.28 -4.04 25.14
CA GLY A 599 30.41 -4.89 25.49
C GLY A 599 30.30 -5.61 26.84
N LYS A 600 29.28 -5.31 27.66
CA LYS A 600 29.02 -6.02 28.91
C LYS A 600 28.17 -7.28 28.65
N GLU A 601 28.65 -8.44 29.11
CA GLU A 601 27.87 -9.69 29.06
C GLU A 601 26.61 -9.55 29.93
N ILE A 602 25.45 -9.79 29.33
CA ILE A 602 24.14 -9.71 29.98
C ILE A 602 23.60 -11.10 30.28
N VAL A 603 23.71 -12.01 29.32
CA VAL A 603 23.26 -13.38 29.48
C VAL A 603 24.11 -14.34 28.65
N ARG A 604 24.37 -15.51 29.23
CA ARG A 604 24.96 -16.67 28.59
C ARG A 604 24.06 -17.85 28.81
N SER A 605 23.71 -18.54 27.72
CA SER A 605 22.82 -19.71 27.70
C SER A 605 23.12 -20.75 28.80
N GLY A 606 24.40 -21.06 29.03
CA GLY A 606 24.81 -22.05 30.03
C GLY A 606 24.62 -21.62 31.48
N ALA A 607 24.42 -20.33 31.74
CA ALA A 607 24.19 -19.76 33.06
C ALA A 607 22.71 -19.47 33.34
N VAL A 608 21.81 -19.71 32.37
CA VAL A 608 20.38 -19.47 32.52
C VAL A 608 19.80 -20.53 33.46
N LYS A 609 19.06 -20.07 34.47
CA LYS A 609 18.28 -20.93 35.36
C LYS A 609 16.84 -21.02 34.86
N ASP A 610 16.20 -22.16 35.09
CA ASP A 610 14.76 -22.31 34.87
C ASP A 610 13.95 -21.48 35.89
N PRO A 611 12.61 -21.38 35.75
CA PRO A 611 11.78 -20.63 36.69
C PRO A 611 11.86 -21.11 38.16
N TYR A 612 12.41 -22.30 38.41
CA TYR A 612 12.57 -22.90 39.74
C TYR A 612 14.01 -22.78 40.28
N GLY A 613 14.92 -22.14 39.54
CA GLY A 613 16.31 -21.90 39.96
C GLY A 613 17.29 -23.01 39.60
N TYR A 614 16.88 -24.05 38.87
CA TYR A 614 17.78 -25.13 38.42
C TYR A 614 18.49 -24.78 37.12
N ASP A 615 19.62 -25.45 36.84
CA ASP A 615 20.33 -25.29 35.56
C ASP A 615 19.40 -25.63 34.40
N CYS A 616 19.24 -24.68 33.48
CA CYS A 616 18.38 -24.86 32.33
C CYS A 616 19.07 -25.74 31.28
N LYS A 617 18.85 -27.06 31.37
CA LYS A 617 19.41 -28.06 30.44
C LYS A 617 19.00 -27.85 28.97
N LEU A 618 17.94 -27.07 28.73
CA LEU A 618 17.34 -26.84 27.42
C LEU A 618 17.53 -25.40 26.90
N CYS A 619 18.27 -24.56 27.62
CA CYS A 619 18.55 -23.18 27.23
C CYS A 619 19.75 -23.08 26.27
N SER A 620 20.05 -24.12 25.49
CA SER A 620 21.17 -24.12 24.54
C SER A 620 20.69 -24.46 23.14
N ILE A 621 21.44 -23.99 22.14
CA ILE A 621 21.21 -24.39 20.75
C ILE A 621 22.24 -25.47 20.43
N PRO A 622 21.82 -26.70 20.10
CA PRO A 622 22.73 -27.81 19.83
C PRO A 622 23.80 -27.48 18.78
N GLN A 623 24.96 -28.12 18.90
CA GLN A 623 25.99 -28.10 17.86
C GLN A 623 25.45 -28.66 16.53
N GLY A 624 26.01 -28.19 15.42
CA GLY A 624 25.59 -28.57 14.07
C GLY A 624 24.28 -27.95 13.58
N VAL A 625 23.60 -27.11 14.37
CA VAL A 625 22.46 -26.31 13.87
C VAL A 625 22.97 -25.18 12.99
N LEU A 626 22.43 -25.09 11.78
CA LEU A 626 22.69 -23.99 10.85
C LEU A 626 21.45 -23.11 10.74
N PHE A 627 21.60 -21.80 10.98
CA PHE A 627 20.51 -20.83 10.87
C PHE A 627 20.36 -20.38 9.43
N ASP A 628 19.24 -20.73 8.80
CA ASP A 628 18.92 -20.40 7.41
C ASP A 628 18.02 -19.16 7.26
N LYS A 629 17.59 -18.58 8.39
CA LYS A 629 16.77 -17.37 8.41
C LYS A 629 17.17 -16.38 9.51
N LEU A 630 17.26 -15.09 9.16
CA LEU A 630 17.45 -13.94 10.05
C LEU A 630 16.40 -12.87 9.74
N GLU A 631 15.61 -12.49 10.75
CA GLU A 631 14.59 -11.45 10.67
C GLU A 631 14.86 -10.40 11.74
N ILE A 632 14.77 -9.12 11.38
CA ILE A 632 14.75 -8.02 12.35
C ILE A 632 13.48 -7.22 12.09
N LYS A 633 12.74 -6.85 13.11
CA LYS A 633 11.57 -5.97 12.95
C LYS A 633 11.43 -5.01 14.12
N SER A 634 10.71 -3.91 13.88
CA SER A 634 10.23 -3.06 14.97
C SER A 634 9.23 -3.83 15.83
N ALA A 635 9.40 -3.73 17.14
CA ALA A 635 8.47 -4.20 18.17
C ALA A 635 7.94 -3.03 19.02
N THR A 636 8.15 -1.79 18.57
CA THR A 636 7.73 -0.58 19.28
C THR A 636 6.21 -0.53 19.41
N GLN A 637 5.70 -0.29 20.62
CA GLN A 637 4.26 -0.19 20.88
C GLN A 637 3.66 1.06 20.24
N ASP A 638 4.30 2.22 20.43
CA ASP A 638 3.87 3.52 19.89
C ASP A 638 4.66 3.91 18.62
N ALA A 639 4.73 3.01 17.65
CA ALA A 639 5.55 3.17 16.44
C ALA A 639 5.09 4.32 15.50
N GLU A 640 4.02 5.03 15.83
CA GLU A 640 3.61 6.25 15.13
C GLU A 640 4.35 7.51 15.63
N THR A 641 4.78 7.51 16.88
CA THR A 641 5.39 8.67 17.55
C THR A 641 6.83 8.42 17.98
N VAL A 642 7.23 7.15 18.15
CA VAL A 642 8.59 6.76 18.55
C VAL A 642 9.20 5.84 17.50
N GLY A 643 10.25 6.31 16.84
CA GLY A 643 11.07 5.52 15.93
C GLY A 643 12.10 4.66 16.67
N VAL A 644 12.40 3.50 16.06
CA VAL A 644 13.56 2.67 16.41
C VAL A 644 14.43 2.52 15.17
N TYR A 645 15.73 2.59 15.38
CA TYR A 645 16.72 2.72 14.33
C TYR A 645 17.81 1.67 14.49
N LEU A 646 18.19 1.07 13.36
CA LEU A 646 19.26 0.08 13.25
C LEU A 646 20.45 0.71 12.51
N GLY A 647 21.66 0.54 13.02
CA GLY A 647 22.89 1.02 12.38
C GLY A 647 24.07 0.07 12.60
N ASN A 648 25.13 0.25 11.81
CA ASN A 648 26.42 -0.43 12.00
C ASN A 648 26.30 -1.96 12.16
N VAL A 649 25.56 -2.60 11.26
CA VAL A 649 25.31 -4.05 11.31
C VAL A 649 26.54 -4.79 10.79
N VAL A 650 27.10 -5.67 11.62
CA VAL A 650 28.24 -6.52 11.30
C VAL A 650 27.95 -7.95 11.71
N ILE A 651 28.14 -8.89 10.78
CA ILE A 651 28.06 -10.32 11.05
C ILE A 651 29.40 -10.94 10.69
N THR A 652 30.00 -11.67 11.62
CA THR A 652 31.29 -12.35 11.44
C THR A 652 31.18 -13.83 11.74
N LYS A 653 32.00 -14.63 11.06
CA LYS A 653 32.32 -15.99 11.41
C LYS A 653 33.31 -15.97 12.59
N GLU A 654 33.07 -16.83 13.56
CA GLU A 654 33.96 -17.06 14.71
C GLU A 654 34.91 -18.23 14.47
#